data_AF-A0A8T4L3E4-F1
#
_entry.id   AF-A0A8T4L3E4-F1
#
_cell.length_a   1.000
_cell.length_b   1.000
_cell.length_c   1.000
_cell.angle_alpha   90.00
_cell.angle_beta   90.00
_cell.angle_gamma   90.00
#
_symmetry.space_group_name_H-M   'P 1'
#
loop_
_entity.id
_entity.type
_entity.pdbx_description
1 polymer ?
#
loop_
_entity_poly.entity_id
_entity_poly.type
_entity_poly.pdbx_seq_one_letter_code
_entity_poly.pdbx_strand_id
1 'polypeptide(L)'
;MVSRVWYSLVLLFFLVGSLHSVFAVLEQNSLKIFAITDDGQGLSADLTLDVETGNGKIWTSVTPLVGTSTQNAERTAVELAKKYSSRVGQFDYKFEISSSASIVDGPSAGAATAFLVISSLNDKPISKDVGLTGTINTDGTVGPVGGVFEKAREANRIGIKLFMIPRGEAKQVVKLPDGVKSINLVEYAPREWGMKVVEVQNIDQIIQYASSDISKIDVNQQIEQTLADFLPSPIAYSPQTQPLADITQKYLSESKTLVSEAKNALNTTTLTDRQLIDIMLDSMNESERVMERASNLFDQNFLYSSANYSFLAKVNALLIKDIAQNPSLLNESSVLFHSKLVELQKELDQLKPSVDSGLISENIDWQISAQQRLAWSQNGLDKLVNNQTIIIGPTPGAESDYTVQVDRLNDYEFAIAWKDVAMDLSQDLKKGRKSNGDATQLNEYIQTSLIAAENGLTQLNDEDFEDIRRRFESAQQEQKNGWVLAAATDAAAASYLAQAELFSRDKNVSVLKAELQRRITELDTNLSKTNRPYSWTYIYLDHARFFLQGVNYYVDHNQTSAALSMAKSGISIVYLASSSFESSNQLYDFYDSLPEQMYDFQPVPSRIETTVPGTGINLNDYLLFLAVIIVILSWVVIAVLLQKHSKARQDPWMTSTQDPERSAQKQVQDLDQKLSDGKISIEQYRAQKESIEEKKKAVEELQKRESREVVEADELKARVKALESEIKLLRKDYGRGLILTPDYVDSVETTRQQLEKTENQLKAKKKTVTKIEKNKK
;
A
#
# COMPACT_ATOMS: atom_id res chain seq x y z
N MET A 1 -18.32 -80.74 1.89
CA MET A 1 -17.71 -79.81 0.90
C MET A 1 -18.69 -78.72 0.44
N VAL A 2 -19.99 -79.04 0.28
CA VAL A 2 -21.02 -78.10 -0.21
C VAL A 2 -21.35 -76.94 0.75
N SER A 3 -21.27 -77.13 2.08
CA SER A 3 -21.59 -76.06 3.04
C SER A 3 -20.54 -74.94 3.12
N ARG A 4 -19.25 -75.25 2.93
CA ARG A 4 -18.18 -74.24 2.97
C ARG A 4 -18.21 -73.29 1.76
N VAL A 5 -18.59 -73.78 0.59
CA VAL A 5 -18.72 -72.96 -0.63
C VAL A 5 -19.89 -71.97 -0.50
N TRP A 6 -20.99 -72.39 0.15
CA TRP A 6 -22.13 -71.53 0.39
C TRP A 6 -21.83 -70.38 1.37
N TYR A 7 -21.12 -70.66 2.47
CA TYR A 7 -20.71 -69.60 3.39
C TYR A 7 -19.71 -68.62 2.75
N SER A 8 -18.78 -69.11 1.91
CA SER A 8 -17.87 -68.25 1.16
C SER A 8 -18.60 -67.37 0.13
N LEU A 9 -19.62 -67.88 -0.55
CA LEU A 9 -20.42 -67.10 -1.51
C LEU A 9 -21.32 -66.07 -0.83
N VAL A 10 -21.90 -66.38 0.33
CA VAL A 10 -22.69 -65.41 1.11
C VAL A 10 -21.80 -64.34 1.71
N LEU A 11 -20.60 -64.69 2.20
CA LEU A 11 -19.60 -63.71 2.65
C LEU A 11 -19.10 -62.84 1.49
N LEU A 12 -18.91 -63.40 0.29
CA LEU A 12 -18.54 -62.63 -0.90
C LEU A 12 -19.68 -61.69 -1.34
N PHE A 13 -20.93 -62.14 -1.25
CA PHE A 13 -22.11 -61.33 -1.56
C PHE A 13 -22.31 -60.19 -0.55
N PHE A 14 -22.03 -60.43 0.74
CA PHE A 14 -21.99 -59.37 1.75
C PHE A 14 -20.78 -58.44 1.59
N LEU A 15 -19.61 -58.94 1.18
CA LEU A 15 -18.42 -58.11 0.91
C LEU A 15 -18.63 -57.20 -0.32
N VAL A 16 -19.25 -57.71 -1.38
CA VAL A 16 -19.60 -56.95 -2.58
C VAL A 16 -20.81 -56.02 -2.31
N GLY A 17 -21.73 -56.44 -1.43
CA GLY A 17 -22.82 -55.59 -0.93
C GLY A 17 -22.35 -54.43 -0.05
N SER A 18 -21.26 -54.60 0.71
CA SER A 18 -20.64 -53.54 1.53
C SER A 18 -19.69 -52.60 0.77
N LEU A 19 -19.42 -52.87 -0.50
CA LEU A 19 -18.59 -52.00 -1.36
C LEU A 19 -19.40 -50.92 -2.11
N HIS A 20 -20.71 -50.82 -1.86
CA HIS A 20 -21.51 -49.65 -2.25
C HIS A 20 -21.41 -48.54 -1.20
N SER A 21 -20.22 -48.29 -0.67
CA SER A 21 -19.89 -47.00 -0.08
C SER A 21 -19.92 -45.99 -1.22
N VAL A 22 -21.08 -45.36 -1.34
CA VAL A 22 -21.44 -44.25 -2.21
C VAL A 22 -20.26 -43.28 -2.38
N PHE A 23 -19.48 -43.43 -3.45
CA PHE A 23 -18.79 -42.29 -4.04
C PHE A 23 -19.88 -41.49 -4.74
N ALA A 24 -20.58 -40.64 -3.99
CA ALA A 24 -21.35 -39.57 -4.60
C ALA A 24 -20.32 -38.59 -5.18
N VAL A 25 -19.96 -38.79 -6.45
CA VAL A 25 -19.38 -37.72 -7.26
C VAL A 25 -20.53 -36.74 -7.45
N LEU A 26 -20.47 -35.58 -6.79
CA LEU A 26 -21.43 -34.50 -7.03
C LEU A 26 -21.28 -34.07 -8.50
N GLU A 27 -22.39 -33.73 -9.17
CA GLU A 27 -22.36 -33.30 -10.58
C GLU A 27 -21.37 -32.14 -10.78
N GLN A 28 -20.57 -32.22 -11.84
CA GLN A 28 -19.63 -31.20 -12.24
C GLN A 28 -20.40 -29.93 -12.62
N ASN A 29 -20.37 -28.91 -11.75
CA ASN A 29 -20.91 -27.60 -12.06
C ASN A 29 -19.83 -26.73 -12.69
N SER A 30 -20.25 -25.89 -13.64
CA SER A 30 -19.41 -24.89 -14.25
C SER A 30 -20.14 -23.58 -14.43
N LEU A 31 -19.38 -22.49 -14.52
CA LEU A 31 -19.90 -21.16 -14.83
C LEU A 31 -18.87 -20.33 -15.61
N LYS A 32 -19.34 -19.24 -16.21
CA LYS A 32 -18.48 -18.29 -16.92
C LYS A 32 -17.90 -17.25 -15.95
N ILE A 33 -16.58 -17.17 -15.90
CA ILE A 33 -15.86 -16.08 -15.21
C ILE A 33 -15.37 -15.05 -16.23
N PHE A 34 -15.28 -13.79 -15.81
CA PHE A 34 -14.98 -12.66 -16.68
C PHE A 34 -13.72 -11.94 -16.21
N ALA A 35 -12.79 -11.72 -17.14
CA ALA A 35 -11.52 -11.06 -16.94
C ALA A 35 -11.32 -9.93 -17.95
N ILE A 36 -10.25 -9.16 -17.77
CA ILE A 36 -9.76 -8.19 -18.75
C ILE A 36 -8.41 -8.70 -19.24
N THR A 37 -8.19 -8.67 -20.55
CA THR A 37 -6.90 -8.92 -21.16
C THR A 37 -5.97 -7.72 -21.01
N ASP A 38 -4.67 -7.93 -21.18
CA ASP A 38 -3.67 -6.84 -21.13
C ASP A 38 -3.98 -5.68 -22.08
N ASP A 39 -4.74 -5.90 -23.16
CA ASP A 39 -5.16 -4.86 -24.10
C ASP A 39 -6.52 -4.20 -23.76
N GLY A 40 -7.04 -4.41 -22.54
CA GLY A 40 -8.28 -3.75 -22.07
C GLY A 40 -9.56 -4.35 -22.67
N GLN A 41 -9.52 -5.59 -23.14
CA GLN A 41 -10.71 -6.27 -23.68
C GLN A 41 -11.29 -7.25 -22.67
N GLY A 42 -12.63 -7.32 -22.63
CA GLY A 42 -13.31 -8.34 -21.86
C GLY A 42 -13.00 -9.73 -22.41
N LEU A 43 -12.65 -10.65 -21.51
CA LEU A 43 -12.43 -12.06 -21.80
C LEU A 43 -13.33 -12.91 -20.90
N SER A 44 -13.87 -13.99 -21.45
CA SER A 44 -14.59 -15.00 -20.68
C SER A 44 -13.77 -16.31 -20.60
N ALA A 45 -13.83 -16.97 -19.45
CA ALA A 45 -13.25 -18.29 -19.22
C ALA A 45 -14.27 -19.21 -18.54
N ASP A 46 -14.11 -20.52 -18.73
CA ASP A 46 -14.90 -21.54 -18.05
C ASP A 46 -14.23 -21.90 -16.73
N LEU A 47 -14.96 -21.71 -15.62
CA LEU A 47 -14.57 -22.21 -14.31
C LEU A 47 -15.41 -23.44 -13.99
N THR A 48 -14.75 -24.56 -13.76
CA THR A 48 -15.36 -25.84 -13.42
C THR A 48 -14.90 -26.29 -12.04
N LEU A 49 -15.80 -26.90 -11.27
CA LEU A 49 -15.51 -27.42 -9.94
C LEU A 49 -15.93 -28.89 -9.83
N ASP A 50 -14.94 -29.75 -9.55
CA ASP A 50 -15.17 -31.13 -9.13
C ASP A 50 -15.07 -31.22 -7.60
N VAL A 51 -16.13 -31.77 -6.98
CA VAL A 51 -16.21 -31.98 -5.53
C VAL A 51 -16.20 -33.48 -5.25
N GLU A 52 -15.16 -33.95 -4.57
CA GLU A 52 -14.95 -35.37 -4.25
C GLU A 52 -14.81 -35.55 -2.73
N THR A 53 -15.19 -36.71 -2.20
CA THR A 53 -14.99 -37.02 -0.77
C THR A 53 -13.53 -36.86 -0.36
N GLY A 54 -13.27 -36.09 0.69
CA GLY A 54 -11.93 -35.66 1.06
C GLY A 54 -11.85 -35.05 2.45
N ASN A 55 -10.80 -34.27 2.70
CA ASN A 55 -10.50 -33.67 4.01
C ASN A 55 -10.37 -32.13 3.92
N GLY A 56 -11.03 -31.49 2.96
CA GLY A 56 -11.02 -30.04 2.80
C GLY A 56 -9.85 -29.51 1.97
N LYS A 57 -9.17 -30.34 1.17
CA LYS A 57 -8.07 -29.86 0.32
C LYS A 57 -8.61 -29.12 -0.89
N ILE A 58 -7.87 -28.11 -1.32
CA ILE A 58 -8.18 -27.29 -2.47
C ILE A 58 -7.08 -27.46 -3.51
N TRP A 59 -7.47 -27.78 -4.73
CA TRP A 59 -6.61 -27.96 -5.89
C TRP A 59 -7.06 -27.01 -7.00
N THR A 60 -6.10 -26.46 -7.74
CA THR A 60 -6.37 -25.64 -8.93
C THR A 60 -5.59 -26.20 -10.11
N SER A 61 -6.12 -26.06 -11.32
CA SER A 61 -5.40 -26.42 -12.54
C SER A 61 -4.19 -25.50 -12.73
N VAL A 62 -3.10 -26.05 -13.29
CA VAL A 62 -1.88 -25.27 -13.62
C VAL A 62 -1.77 -24.97 -15.11
N THR A 63 -2.85 -25.23 -15.86
CA THR A 63 -2.95 -24.93 -17.29
C THR A 63 -4.35 -24.38 -17.56
N PRO A 64 -4.50 -23.08 -17.88
CA PRO A 64 -3.45 -22.05 -17.97
C PRO A 64 -2.79 -21.78 -16.61
N LEU A 65 -1.71 -21.00 -16.57
CA LEU A 65 -1.06 -20.68 -15.30
C LEU A 65 -2.03 -19.85 -14.43
N VAL A 66 -2.43 -20.38 -13.27
CA VAL A 66 -3.31 -19.68 -12.33
C VAL A 66 -2.47 -19.02 -11.23
N GLY A 67 -2.57 -17.70 -11.10
CA GLY A 67 -1.80 -16.96 -10.09
C GLY A 67 -2.37 -17.08 -8.67
N THR A 68 -1.69 -16.50 -7.68
CA THR A 68 -2.03 -16.74 -6.27
C THR A 68 -3.24 -15.96 -5.79
N SER A 69 -3.61 -14.86 -6.46
CA SER A 69 -4.81 -14.09 -6.13
C SER A 69 -6.08 -14.90 -6.43
N THR A 70 -6.12 -15.58 -7.58
CA THR A 70 -7.20 -16.51 -7.92
C THR A 70 -7.26 -17.68 -6.94
N GLN A 71 -6.11 -18.28 -6.59
CA GLN A 71 -6.03 -19.35 -5.60
C GLN A 71 -6.52 -18.91 -4.20
N ASN A 72 -6.22 -17.67 -3.80
CA ASN A 72 -6.71 -17.10 -2.55
C ASN A 72 -8.22 -16.83 -2.60
N ALA A 73 -8.77 -16.44 -3.76
CA ALA A 73 -10.21 -16.34 -3.96
C ALA A 73 -10.90 -17.71 -3.88
N GLU A 74 -10.31 -18.77 -4.44
CA GLU A 74 -10.79 -20.15 -4.29
C GLU A 74 -10.82 -20.59 -2.81
N ARG A 75 -9.75 -20.32 -2.07
CA ARG A 75 -9.69 -20.59 -0.62
C ARG A 75 -10.78 -19.83 0.14
N THR A 76 -10.93 -18.55 -0.15
CA THR A 76 -11.96 -17.69 0.46
C THR A 76 -13.36 -18.20 0.15
N ALA A 77 -13.61 -18.63 -1.09
CA ALA A 77 -14.89 -19.21 -1.51
C ALA A 77 -15.24 -20.49 -0.74
N VAL A 78 -14.27 -21.41 -0.58
CA VAL A 78 -14.47 -22.65 0.19
C VAL A 78 -14.66 -22.35 1.67
N GLU A 79 -13.94 -21.38 2.23
CA GLU A 79 -14.12 -20.95 3.63
C GLU A 79 -15.51 -20.36 3.86
N LEU A 80 -15.95 -19.45 2.99
CA LEU A 80 -17.28 -18.84 3.01
C LEU A 80 -18.38 -19.91 2.91
N ALA A 81 -18.19 -20.92 2.06
CA ALA A 81 -19.15 -22.00 1.87
C ALA A 81 -19.48 -22.77 3.16
N LYS A 82 -18.62 -22.73 4.19
CA LYS A 82 -18.91 -23.33 5.51
C LYS A 82 -20.14 -22.73 6.18
N LYS A 83 -20.49 -21.47 5.87
CA LYS A 83 -21.72 -20.83 6.34
C LYS A 83 -22.98 -21.43 5.70
N TYR A 84 -22.85 -21.99 4.49
CA TYR A 84 -23.95 -22.48 3.68
C TYR A 84 -24.06 -24.00 3.65
N SER A 85 -23.00 -24.73 4.05
CA SER A 85 -23.01 -26.18 4.11
C SER A 85 -22.11 -26.69 5.23
N SER A 86 -22.66 -27.52 6.11
CA SER A 86 -21.90 -28.21 7.17
C SER A 86 -21.01 -29.34 6.63
N ARG A 87 -21.13 -29.67 5.33
CA ARG A 87 -20.40 -30.77 4.69
C ARG A 87 -19.06 -30.33 4.11
N VAL A 88 -18.70 -29.04 4.18
CA VAL A 88 -17.53 -28.49 3.49
C VAL A 88 -16.23 -29.25 3.80
N GLY A 89 -16.00 -29.59 5.07
CA GLY A 89 -14.79 -30.30 5.50
C GLY A 89 -14.74 -31.78 5.11
N GLN A 90 -15.79 -32.32 4.50
CA GLN A 90 -15.89 -33.73 4.07
C GLN A 90 -15.49 -33.92 2.61
N PHE A 91 -15.14 -32.84 1.91
CA PHE A 91 -14.85 -32.84 0.48
C PHE A 91 -13.53 -32.17 0.18
N ASP A 92 -12.87 -32.62 -0.89
CA ASP A 92 -11.81 -31.90 -1.58
C ASP A 92 -12.42 -31.18 -2.80
N TYR A 93 -11.86 -30.03 -3.14
CA TYR A 93 -12.34 -29.12 -4.18
C TYR A 93 -11.27 -29.01 -5.26
N LYS A 94 -11.61 -29.34 -6.51
CA LYS A 94 -10.70 -29.23 -7.65
C LYS A 94 -11.27 -28.21 -8.64
N PHE A 95 -10.63 -27.06 -8.71
CA PHE A 95 -10.97 -26.01 -9.65
C PHE A 95 -10.19 -26.21 -10.96
N GLU A 96 -10.91 -26.13 -12.08
CA GLU A 96 -10.33 -26.12 -13.42
C GLU A 96 -10.76 -24.86 -14.15
N ILE A 97 -9.78 -24.08 -14.61
CA ILE A 97 -10.02 -22.89 -15.43
C ILE A 97 -9.64 -23.22 -16.86
N SER A 98 -10.57 -23.08 -17.79
CA SER A 98 -10.34 -23.18 -19.22
C SER A 98 -10.46 -21.79 -19.85
N SER A 99 -9.32 -21.24 -20.27
CA SER A 99 -9.22 -19.89 -20.86
C SER A 99 -8.31 -19.91 -22.09
N SER A 100 -8.53 -18.97 -23.02
CA SER A 100 -7.58 -18.71 -24.11
C SER A 100 -6.35 -17.91 -23.67
N ALA A 101 -6.37 -17.33 -22.47
CA ALA A 101 -5.23 -16.63 -21.91
C ALA A 101 -4.16 -17.61 -21.39
N SER A 102 -2.88 -17.24 -21.55
CA SER A 102 -1.76 -18.04 -21.05
C SER A 102 -1.65 -18.05 -19.52
N ILE A 103 -2.14 -16.98 -18.87
CA ILE A 103 -2.14 -16.77 -17.43
C ILE A 103 -3.53 -16.23 -17.03
N VAL A 104 -4.06 -16.70 -15.90
CA VAL A 104 -5.29 -16.17 -15.29
C VAL A 104 -5.00 -15.86 -13.82
N ASP A 105 -4.98 -14.59 -13.46
CA ASP A 105 -4.87 -14.18 -12.06
C ASP A 105 -5.76 -12.97 -11.73
N GLY A 106 -6.15 -12.85 -10.46
CA GLY A 106 -6.89 -11.73 -9.90
C GLY A 106 -8.10 -12.15 -9.06
N PRO A 107 -8.47 -11.38 -8.01
CA PRO A 107 -9.56 -11.75 -7.11
C PRO A 107 -10.96 -11.57 -7.72
N SER A 108 -11.06 -10.99 -8.92
CA SER A 108 -12.32 -10.50 -9.51
C SER A 108 -13.36 -11.56 -9.88
N ALA A 109 -12.96 -12.83 -9.90
CA ALA A 109 -13.87 -13.97 -10.06
C ALA A 109 -14.38 -14.54 -8.71
N GLY A 110 -13.93 -14.00 -7.57
CA GLY A 110 -14.17 -14.57 -6.25
C GLY A 110 -15.65 -14.79 -5.93
N ALA A 111 -16.52 -13.83 -6.24
CA ALA A 111 -17.96 -13.97 -6.01
C ALA A 111 -18.56 -15.10 -6.86
N ALA A 112 -18.07 -15.26 -8.08
CA ALA A 112 -18.49 -16.30 -9.01
C ALA A 112 -18.01 -17.68 -8.53
N THR A 113 -16.76 -17.77 -8.06
CA THR A 113 -16.18 -18.97 -7.45
C THR A 113 -16.93 -19.37 -6.18
N ALA A 114 -17.27 -18.42 -5.30
CA ALA A 114 -18.08 -18.69 -4.10
C ALA A 114 -19.46 -19.22 -4.45
N PHE A 115 -20.11 -18.62 -5.45
CA PHE A 115 -21.41 -19.07 -5.93
C PHE A 115 -21.34 -20.49 -6.52
N LEU A 116 -20.26 -20.83 -7.23
CA LEU A 116 -20.00 -22.18 -7.73
C LEU A 116 -19.96 -23.19 -6.59
N VAL A 117 -19.09 -22.95 -5.60
CA VAL A 117 -18.88 -23.87 -4.48
C VAL A 117 -20.17 -24.07 -3.70
N ILE A 118 -20.87 -22.98 -3.37
CA ILE A 118 -22.13 -23.06 -2.63
C ILE A 118 -23.19 -23.82 -3.43
N SER A 119 -23.29 -23.59 -4.74
CA SER A 119 -24.26 -24.27 -5.60
C SER A 119 -23.96 -25.77 -5.74
N SER A 120 -22.69 -26.14 -5.95
CA SER A 120 -22.25 -27.55 -6.01
C SER A 120 -22.49 -28.32 -4.73
N LEU A 121 -22.24 -27.71 -3.57
CA LEU A 121 -22.47 -28.37 -2.27
C LEU A 121 -23.95 -28.53 -1.93
N ASN A 122 -24.83 -27.77 -2.57
CA ASN A 122 -26.27 -27.77 -2.37
C ASN A 122 -27.05 -28.43 -3.52
N ASP A 123 -26.36 -29.09 -4.46
CA ASP A 123 -26.96 -29.75 -5.61
C ASP A 123 -27.87 -28.81 -6.44
N LYS A 124 -27.47 -27.54 -6.57
CA LYS A 124 -28.22 -26.52 -7.33
C LYS A 124 -27.52 -26.24 -8.67
N PRO A 125 -28.19 -26.48 -9.81
CA PRO A 125 -27.60 -26.16 -11.11
C PRO A 125 -27.53 -24.64 -11.33
N ILE A 126 -26.44 -24.18 -11.95
CA ILE A 126 -26.25 -22.78 -12.32
C ILE A 126 -26.75 -22.55 -13.75
N SER A 127 -27.61 -21.54 -13.94
CA SER A 127 -28.09 -21.18 -15.27
C SER A 127 -26.99 -20.59 -16.14
N LYS A 128 -26.90 -21.03 -17.39
CA LYS A 128 -25.96 -20.49 -18.40
C LYS A 128 -26.29 -19.06 -18.83
N ASP A 129 -27.49 -18.58 -18.52
CA ASP A 129 -27.93 -17.21 -18.81
C ASP A 129 -27.48 -16.20 -17.75
N VAL A 130 -26.82 -16.66 -16.68
CA VAL A 130 -26.39 -15.86 -15.53
C VAL A 130 -24.88 -15.72 -15.53
N GLY A 131 -24.39 -14.48 -15.52
CA GLY A 131 -22.99 -14.13 -15.35
C GLY A 131 -22.81 -13.17 -14.18
N LEU A 132 -21.62 -13.14 -13.59
CA LEU A 132 -21.31 -12.17 -12.55
C LEU A 132 -19.82 -11.86 -12.46
N THR A 133 -19.49 -10.72 -11.84
CA THR A 133 -18.13 -10.36 -11.46
C THR A 133 -18.12 -9.72 -10.07
N GLY A 134 -16.99 -9.82 -9.37
CA GLY A 134 -16.85 -9.28 -8.02
C GLY A 134 -15.81 -10.05 -7.21
N THR A 135 -15.05 -9.36 -6.37
CA THR A 135 -14.27 -10.03 -5.33
C THR A 135 -15.21 -10.58 -4.26
N ILE A 136 -14.74 -11.50 -3.43
CA ILE A 136 -15.52 -12.03 -2.32
C ILE A 136 -14.68 -12.03 -1.04
N ASN A 137 -15.29 -11.63 0.06
CA ASN A 137 -14.70 -11.76 1.39
C ASN A 137 -15.24 -13.02 2.10
N THR A 138 -14.52 -13.51 3.11
CA THR A 138 -14.95 -14.67 3.92
C THR A 138 -16.27 -14.46 4.64
N ASP A 139 -16.68 -13.21 4.80
CA ASP A 139 -17.97 -12.87 5.39
C ASP A 139 -19.13 -12.96 4.39
N GLY A 140 -18.87 -12.92 3.08
CA GLY A 140 -19.85 -12.99 2.00
C GLY A 140 -20.12 -11.66 1.29
N THR A 141 -19.45 -10.54 1.63
CA THR A 141 -19.57 -9.31 0.83
C THR A 141 -18.91 -9.46 -0.52
N VAL A 142 -19.59 -8.95 -1.54
CA VAL A 142 -19.06 -8.79 -2.90
C VAL A 142 -18.35 -7.44 -2.97
N GLY A 143 -17.09 -7.43 -3.35
CA GLY A 143 -16.27 -6.22 -3.45
C GLY A 143 -16.09 -5.74 -4.91
N PRO A 144 -15.62 -4.48 -5.07
CA PRO A 144 -15.45 -3.84 -6.38
C PRO A 144 -14.38 -4.54 -7.22
N VAL A 145 -14.46 -4.33 -8.54
CA VAL A 145 -13.52 -4.88 -9.52
C VAL A 145 -13.33 -3.87 -10.64
N GLY A 146 -12.15 -3.86 -11.28
CA GLY A 146 -11.91 -3.05 -12.49
C GLY A 146 -12.57 -3.62 -13.75
N GLY A 147 -12.75 -2.76 -14.76
CA GLY A 147 -13.26 -3.10 -16.09
C GLY A 147 -14.67 -3.69 -16.11
N VAL A 148 -15.58 -3.19 -15.26
CA VAL A 148 -16.96 -3.73 -15.14
C VAL A 148 -17.72 -3.60 -16.47
N PHE A 149 -17.57 -2.48 -17.17
CA PHE A 149 -18.19 -2.27 -18.47
C PHE A 149 -17.72 -3.28 -19.53
N GLU A 150 -16.42 -3.52 -19.65
CA GLU A 150 -15.79 -4.45 -20.57
C GLU A 150 -16.22 -5.90 -20.29
N LYS A 151 -16.26 -6.28 -19.00
CA LYS A 151 -16.74 -7.60 -18.56
C LYS A 151 -18.22 -7.79 -18.87
N ALA A 152 -19.05 -6.78 -18.61
CA ALA A 152 -20.47 -6.82 -18.97
C ALA A 152 -20.68 -6.89 -20.49
N ARG A 153 -19.86 -6.17 -21.27
CA ARG A 153 -19.88 -6.23 -22.73
C ARG A 153 -19.52 -7.63 -23.25
N GLU A 154 -18.52 -8.27 -22.64
CA GLU A 154 -18.15 -9.66 -22.95
C GLU A 154 -19.25 -10.65 -22.57
N ALA A 155 -19.86 -10.48 -21.39
CA ALA A 155 -21.02 -11.27 -20.95
C ALA A 155 -22.16 -11.20 -21.96
N ASN A 156 -22.50 -9.99 -22.42
CA ASN A 156 -23.48 -9.80 -23.47
C ASN A 156 -23.07 -10.49 -24.78
N ARG A 157 -21.79 -10.37 -25.19
CA ARG A 157 -21.26 -10.99 -26.42
C ARG A 157 -21.43 -12.51 -26.42
N ILE A 158 -21.25 -13.16 -25.27
CA ILE A 158 -21.43 -14.62 -25.14
C ILE A 158 -22.87 -15.04 -24.81
N GLY A 159 -23.81 -14.09 -24.77
CA GLY A 159 -25.25 -14.35 -24.69
C GLY A 159 -25.85 -14.39 -23.28
N ILE A 160 -25.11 -13.97 -22.25
CA ILE A 160 -25.62 -13.84 -20.87
C ILE A 160 -26.83 -12.89 -20.86
N LYS A 161 -27.88 -13.27 -20.12
CA LYS A 161 -29.14 -12.49 -20.01
C LYS A 161 -29.22 -11.67 -18.74
N LEU A 162 -28.58 -12.15 -17.67
CA LEU A 162 -28.47 -11.48 -16.39
C LEU A 162 -27.00 -11.39 -15.98
N PHE A 163 -26.48 -10.18 -15.84
CA PHE A 163 -25.13 -9.93 -15.38
C PHE A 163 -25.14 -9.21 -14.03
N MET A 164 -24.57 -9.83 -13.00
CA MET A 164 -24.50 -9.25 -11.66
C MET A 164 -23.15 -8.56 -11.45
N ILE A 165 -23.18 -7.33 -10.96
CA ILE A 165 -22.00 -6.50 -10.70
C ILE A 165 -21.94 -6.10 -9.23
N PRO A 166 -20.77 -5.78 -8.67
CA PRO A 166 -20.67 -5.29 -7.31
C PRO A 166 -21.50 -4.03 -7.10
N ARG A 167 -22.07 -3.88 -5.92
CA ARG A 167 -22.84 -2.71 -5.57
C ARG A 167 -21.97 -1.44 -5.56
N GLY A 168 -22.47 -0.38 -6.19
CA GLY A 168 -21.77 0.90 -6.35
C GLY A 168 -20.95 1.00 -7.63
N GLU A 169 -20.99 -0.04 -8.49
CA GLU A 169 -20.30 -0.11 -9.77
C GLU A 169 -21.24 0.10 -10.97
N ALA A 170 -22.52 0.44 -10.75
CA ALA A 170 -23.43 0.75 -11.86
C ALA A 170 -23.00 2.01 -12.65
N LYS A 171 -22.56 3.07 -11.97
CA LYS A 171 -22.03 4.27 -12.65
C LYS A 171 -20.65 3.96 -13.22
N GLN A 172 -20.50 4.08 -14.53
CA GLN A 172 -19.29 3.77 -15.28
C GLN A 172 -18.96 4.92 -16.24
N VAL A 173 -17.76 5.43 -16.14
CA VAL A 173 -17.13 6.42 -17.01
C VAL A 173 -16.43 5.61 -18.08
N VAL A 174 -16.92 5.73 -19.30
CA VAL A 174 -16.51 4.89 -20.43
C VAL A 174 -16.17 5.77 -21.63
N LYS A 175 -15.18 5.35 -22.41
CA LYS A 175 -14.85 6.01 -23.68
C LYS A 175 -15.71 5.44 -24.80
N LEU A 176 -16.72 6.20 -25.23
CA LEU A 176 -17.58 5.89 -26.38
C LEU A 176 -17.06 6.61 -27.64
N PRO A 177 -17.54 6.24 -28.85
CA PRO A 177 -17.10 6.88 -30.10
C PRO A 177 -17.26 8.41 -30.13
N ASP A 178 -18.19 8.94 -29.35
CA ASP A 178 -18.47 10.38 -29.25
C ASP A 178 -17.92 11.03 -27.96
N GLY A 179 -17.00 10.34 -27.28
CA GLY A 179 -16.25 10.86 -26.13
C GLY A 179 -16.39 10.03 -24.85
N VAL A 180 -15.73 10.47 -23.79
CA VAL A 180 -15.82 9.91 -22.44
C VAL A 180 -17.12 10.38 -21.80
N LYS A 181 -17.96 9.42 -21.41
CA LYS A 181 -19.27 9.67 -20.79
C LYS A 181 -19.42 8.86 -19.51
N SER A 182 -20.11 9.44 -18.54
CA SER A 182 -20.59 8.73 -17.35
C SER A 182 -21.96 8.12 -17.71
N ILE A 183 -22.07 6.80 -17.62
CA ILE A 183 -23.29 6.03 -17.89
C ILE A 183 -23.69 5.24 -16.65
N ASN A 184 -24.96 4.90 -16.52
CA ASN A 184 -25.42 3.91 -15.56
C ASN A 184 -25.61 2.57 -16.28
N LEU A 185 -24.81 1.56 -15.97
CA LEU A 185 -24.80 0.25 -16.62
C LEU A 185 -26.11 -0.52 -16.43
N VAL A 186 -26.78 -0.33 -15.28
CA VAL A 186 -28.10 -0.92 -14.98
C VAL A 186 -29.18 -0.39 -15.92
N GLU A 187 -29.05 0.87 -16.38
CA GLU A 187 -29.97 1.46 -17.37
C GLU A 187 -29.51 1.21 -18.81
N TYR A 188 -28.19 1.31 -19.04
CA TYR A 188 -27.58 1.24 -20.35
C TYR A 188 -27.66 -0.17 -20.95
N ALA A 189 -27.27 -1.21 -20.21
CA ALA A 189 -27.19 -2.56 -20.74
C ALA A 189 -28.57 -3.13 -21.16
N PRO A 190 -29.67 -2.95 -20.40
CA PRO A 190 -30.98 -3.40 -20.85
C PRO A 190 -31.44 -2.67 -22.11
N ARG A 191 -31.16 -1.37 -22.22
CA ARG A 191 -31.60 -0.53 -23.34
C ARG A 191 -30.81 -0.80 -24.62
N GLU A 192 -29.49 -0.85 -24.51
CA GLU A 192 -28.58 -0.94 -25.67
C GLU A 192 -28.24 -2.39 -26.04
N TRP A 193 -28.21 -3.29 -25.06
CA TRP A 193 -27.76 -4.67 -25.25
C TRP A 193 -28.86 -5.72 -25.03
N GLY A 194 -29.98 -5.35 -24.40
CA GLY A 194 -31.03 -6.30 -24.03
C GLY A 194 -30.62 -7.27 -22.91
N MET A 195 -29.49 -7.02 -22.24
CA MET A 195 -28.99 -7.78 -21.11
C MET A 195 -29.37 -7.06 -19.81
N LYS A 196 -29.98 -7.77 -18.86
CA LYS A 196 -30.27 -7.22 -17.53
C LYS A 196 -28.97 -7.14 -16.74
N VAL A 197 -28.67 -5.98 -16.18
CA VAL A 197 -27.57 -5.81 -15.23
C VAL A 197 -28.17 -5.49 -13.87
N VAL A 198 -27.66 -6.14 -12.82
CA VAL A 198 -28.12 -5.93 -11.45
C VAL A 198 -26.95 -5.74 -10.50
N GLU A 199 -27.08 -4.84 -9.54
CA GLU A 199 -26.08 -4.66 -8.48
C GLU A 199 -26.30 -5.66 -7.34
N VAL A 200 -25.22 -6.25 -6.84
CA VAL A 200 -25.22 -7.20 -5.71
C VAL A 200 -24.18 -6.80 -4.68
N GLN A 201 -24.56 -6.88 -3.40
CA GLN A 201 -23.70 -6.52 -2.27
C GLN A 201 -23.10 -7.75 -1.59
N ASN A 202 -23.75 -8.90 -1.68
CA ASN A 202 -23.33 -10.11 -1.00
C ASN A 202 -23.75 -11.37 -1.77
N ILE A 203 -23.20 -12.50 -1.32
CA ILE A 203 -23.45 -13.80 -1.94
C ILE A 203 -24.92 -14.26 -1.84
N ASP A 204 -25.67 -13.82 -0.82
CA ASP A 204 -27.09 -14.16 -0.68
C ASP A 204 -27.93 -13.54 -1.80
N GLN A 205 -27.65 -12.28 -2.16
CA GLN A 205 -28.29 -11.62 -3.29
C GLN A 205 -27.93 -12.30 -4.62
N ILE A 206 -26.68 -12.75 -4.78
CA ILE A 206 -26.27 -13.54 -5.96
C ILE A 206 -27.12 -14.81 -6.07
N ILE A 207 -27.24 -15.58 -4.98
CA ILE A 207 -28.04 -16.82 -4.95
C ILE A 207 -29.50 -16.52 -5.26
N GLN A 208 -30.06 -15.45 -4.70
CA GLN A 208 -31.44 -15.02 -4.93
C GLN A 208 -31.69 -14.67 -6.40
N TYR A 209 -30.84 -13.84 -7.01
CA TYR A 209 -30.98 -13.44 -8.40
C TYR A 209 -30.74 -14.61 -9.36
N ALA A 210 -29.71 -15.42 -9.13
CA ALA A 210 -29.41 -16.58 -9.95
C ALA A 210 -30.52 -17.64 -9.94
N SER A 211 -31.30 -17.72 -8.84
CA SER A 211 -32.44 -18.63 -8.70
C SER A 211 -33.77 -18.05 -9.21
N SER A 212 -33.79 -16.78 -9.61
CA SER A 212 -35.00 -16.08 -10.02
C SER A 212 -35.30 -16.27 -11.52
N ASP A 213 -36.58 -16.15 -11.88
CA ASP A 213 -37.00 -16.05 -13.27
C ASP A 213 -36.51 -14.71 -13.85
N ILE A 214 -35.50 -14.76 -14.73
CA ILE A 214 -34.84 -13.59 -15.30
C ILE A 214 -35.86 -12.63 -15.93
N SER A 215 -36.95 -13.14 -16.53
CA SER A 215 -37.98 -12.29 -17.16
C SER A 215 -38.69 -11.38 -16.15
N LYS A 216 -38.82 -11.83 -14.89
CA LYS A 216 -39.53 -11.15 -13.80
C LYS A 216 -38.65 -10.21 -12.97
N ILE A 217 -37.32 -10.24 -13.18
CA ILE A 217 -36.42 -9.30 -12.52
C ILE A 217 -36.69 -7.89 -13.07
N ASP A 218 -37.25 -7.02 -12.24
CA ASP A 218 -37.41 -5.61 -12.58
C ASP A 218 -36.15 -4.84 -12.16
N VAL A 219 -35.34 -4.46 -13.15
CA VAL A 219 -34.12 -3.66 -12.96
C VAL A 219 -34.43 -2.24 -12.47
N ASN A 220 -35.64 -1.73 -12.73
CA ASN A 220 -36.04 -0.39 -12.26
C ASN A 220 -36.45 -0.42 -10.79
N GLN A 221 -37.04 -1.52 -10.31
CA GLN A 221 -37.25 -1.72 -8.87
C GLN A 221 -35.93 -1.80 -8.10
N GLN A 222 -34.84 -2.25 -8.70
CA GLN A 222 -33.51 -2.16 -8.08
C GLN A 222 -33.02 -0.73 -7.90
N ILE A 223 -33.43 0.22 -8.76
CA ILE A 223 -33.07 1.64 -8.59
C ILE A 223 -33.82 2.23 -7.38
N GLU A 224 -34.99 1.68 -7.03
CA GLU A 224 -35.76 2.07 -5.83
C GLU A 224 -35.44 1.20 -4.58
N GLN A 225 -34.97 -0.04 -4.78
CA GLN A 225 -34.60 -1.01 -3.74
C GLN A 225 -33.09 -1.17 -3.54
N THR A 226 -32.25 -0.40 -4.23
CA THR A 226 -30.93 -0.09 -3.72
C THR A 226 -31.18 0.42 -2.31
N LEU A 227 -30.85 -0.40 -1.29
CA LEU A 227 -30.77 0.06 0.09
C LEU A 227 -30.15 1.44 0.00
N ALA A 228 -30.69 2.47 0.66
CA ALA A 228 -29.99 3.75 0.65
C ALA A 228 -28.52 3.48 1.02
N ASP A 229 -27.57 4.03 0.27
CA ASP A 229 -26.19 4.00 0.71
C ASP A 229 -26.18 4.52 2.16
N PHE A 230 -25.41 3.88 3.04
CA PHE A 230 -25.37 4.30 4.43
C PHE A 230 -24.98 5.78 4.48
N LEU A 231 -25.96 6.60 4.82
CA LEU A 231 -25.79 8.02 5.07
C LEU A 231 -25.94 8.22 6.57
N PRO A 232 -24.88 8.65 7.27
CA PRO A 232 -24.95 8.84 8.70
C PRO A 232 -25.90 10.00 9.03
N SER A 233 -26.55 9.92 10.18
CA SER A 233 -27.24 11.07 10.76
C SER A 233 -26.22 12.13 11.20
N PRO A 234 -26.56 13.43 11.07
CA PRO A 234 -25.64 14.50 11.37
C PRO A 234 -25.20 14.47 12.83
N ILE A 235 -23.93 14.79 13.05
CA ILE A 235 -23.35 14.93 14.39
C ILE A 235 -23.26 16.39 14.80
N ALA A 236 -23.21 16.65 16.11
CA ALA A 236 -23.08 18.00 16.63
C ALA A 236 -21.73 18.61 16.23
N TYR A 237 -21.75 19.90 15.88
CA TYR A 237 -20.54 20.65 15.59
C TYR A 237 -19.73 20.94 16.85
N SER A 238 -18.42 20.72 16.77
CA SER A 238 -17.47 21.05 17.83
C SER A 238 -16.60 22.23 17.38
N PRO A 239 -16.52 23.35 18.12
CA PRO A 239 -15.71 24.51 17.72
C PRO A 239 -14.24 24.18 17.43
N GLN A 240 -13.69 23.17 18.10
CA GLN A 240 -12.32 22.69 17.94
C GLN A 240 -12.05 22.11 16.54
N THR A 241 -13.09 21.71 15.80
CA THR A 241 -12.96 21.14 14.45
C THR A 241 -13.08 22.18 13.35
N GLN A 242 -13.25 23.47 13.67
CA GLN A 242 -13.38 24.53 12.65
C GLN A 242 -12.23 24.56 11.65
N PRO A 243 -10.94 24.46 12.05
CA PRO A 243 -9.85 24.49 11.08
C PRO A 243 -9.92 23.32 10.09
N LEU A 244 -10.38 22.14 10.53
CA LEU A 244 -10.61 21.01 9.64
C LEU A 244 -11.80 21.27 8.71
N ALA A 245 -12.86 21.93 9.18
CA ALA A 245 -14.02 22.27 8.34
C ALA A 245 -13.60 23.17 7.16
N ASP A 246 -12.79 24.20 7.44
CA ASP A 246 -12.31 25.14 6.43
C ASP A 246 -11.42 24.45 5.39
N ILE A 247 -10.47 23.61 5.85
CA ILE A 247 -9.62 22.81 4.96
C ILE A 247 -10.46 21.83 4.14
N THR A 248 -11.43 21.16 4.76
CA THR A 248 -12.29 20.19 4.07
C THR A 248 -13.12 20.87 2.98
N GLN A 249 -13.67 22.05 3.25
CA GLN A 249 -14.42 22.82 2.26
C GLN A 249 -13.55 23.21 1.07
N LYS A 250 -12.32 23.69 1.34
CA LYS A 250 -11.33 24.00 0.30
C LYS A 250 -11.05 22.77 -0.56
N TYR A 251 -10.71 21.63 0.06
CA TYR A 251 -10.38 20.40 -0.66
C TYR A 251 -11.56 19.86 -1.45
N LEU A 252 -12.78 19.94 -0.92
CA LEU A 252 -13.97 19.53 -1.64
C LEU A 252 -14.14 20.35 -2.93
N SER A 253 -13.94 21.68 -2.87
CA SER A 253 -14.02 22.56 -4.04
C SER A 253 -12.91 22.29 -5.07
N GLU A 254 -11.67 22.16 -4.61
CA GLU A 254 -10.51 21.87 -5.47
C GLU A 254 -10.66 20.50 -6.15
N SER A 255 -11.06 19.47 -5.41
CA SER A 255 -11.20 18.11 -5.93
C SER A 255 -12.33 18.03 -6.97
N LYS A 256 -13.47 18.71 -6.77
CA LYS A 256 -14.54 18.80 -7.80
C LYS A 256 -14.02 19.40 -9.11
N THR A 257 -13.20 20.45 -8.99
CA THR A 257 -12.60 21.13 -10.14
C THR A 257 -11.62 20.20 -10.85
N LEU A 258 -10.70 19.57 -10.11
CA LEU A 258 -9.71 18.65 -10.65
C LEU A 258 -10.33 17.42 -11.31
N VAL A 259 -11.39 16.82 -10.73
CA VAL A 259 -12.12 15.71 -11.37
C VAL A 259 -12.70 16.13 -12.72
N SER A 260 -13.24 17.35 -12.81
CA SER A 260 -13.76 17.90 -14.07
C SER A 260 -12.63 18.14 -15.09
N GLU A 261 -11.48 18.67 -14.65
CA GLU A 261 -10.30 18.88 -15.50
C GLU A 261 -9.70 17.57 -15.99
N ALA A 262 -9.59 16.57 -15.13
CA ALA A 262 -9.06 15.26 -15.45
C ALA A 262 -9.97 14.54 -16.47
N LYS A 263 -11.29 14.67 -16.33
CA LYS A 263 -12.26 14.18 -17.32
C LYS A 263 -12.09 14.85 -18.68
N ASN A 264 -11.85 16.16 -18.70
CA ASN A 264 -11.57 16.90 -19.93
C ASN A 264 -10.23 16.46 -20.55
N ALA A 265 -9.18 16.28 -19.74
CA ALA A 265 -7.88 15.79 -20.20
C ALA A 265 -8.00 14.41 -20.84
N LEU A 266 -8.76 13.50 -20.22
CA LEU A 266 -9.02 12.15 -20.74
C LEU A 266 -9.88 12.17 -22.02
N ASN A 267 -10.78 13.13 -22.16
CA ASN A 267 -11.55 13.34 -23.39
C ASN A 267 -10.69 13.79 -24.56
N THR A 268 -9.71 14.66 -24.32
CA THR A 268 -8.86 15.26 -25.36
C THR A 268 -7.52 14.55 -25.56
N THR A 269 -7.25 13.49 -24.80
CA THR A 269 -5.95 12.82 -24.82
C THR A 269 -5.68 12.17 -26.19
N THR A 270 -4.41 12.21 -26.62
CA THR A 270 -3.91 11.50 -27.80
C THR A 270 -3.48 10.07 -27.48
N LEU A 271 -3.61 9.63 -26.22
CA LEU A 271 -3.35 8.25 -25.81
C LEU A 271 -4.18 7.28 -26.65
N THR A 272 -3.50 6.29 -27.22
CA THR A 272 -4.11 5.18 -27.95
C THR A 272 -4.00 3.86 -27.20
N ASP A 273 -3.16 3.81 -26.16
CA ASP A 273 -3.00 2.63 -25.31
C ASP A 273 -4.28 2.40 -24.50
N ARG A 274 -4.97 1.30 -24.81
CA ARG A 274 -6.29 1.00 -24.27
C ARG A 274 -6.22 0.58 -22.80
N GLN A 275 -5.19 -0.18 -22.42
CA GLN A 275 -5.01 -0.62 -21.04
C GLN A 275 -4.86 0.57 -20.10
N LEU A 276 -4.03 1.54 -20.50
CA LEU A 276 -3.80 2.75 -19.74
C LEU A 276 -5.05 3.65 -19.68
N ILE A 277 -5.81 3.72 -20.78
CA ILE A 277 -7.10 4.42 -20.78
C ILE A 277 -8.08 3.80 -19.80
N ASP A 278 -8.19 2.47 -19.77
CA ASP A 278 -9.12 1.78 -18.89
C ASP A 278 -8.75 1.96 -17.42
N ILE A 279 -7.46 1.91 -17.07
CA ILE A 279 -6.96 2.25 -15.72
C ILE A 279 -7.39 3.67 -15.31
N MET A 280 -7.24 4.64 -16.21
CA MET A 280 -7.65 6.03 -15.95
C MET A 280 -9.18 6.19 -15.84
N LEU A 281 -9.95 5.45 -16.64
CA LEU A 281 -11.42 5.45 -16.56
C LEU A 281 -11.91 4.86 -15.23
N ASP A 282 -11.31 3.75 -14.78
CA ASP A 282 -11.60 3.14 -13.48
C ASP A 282 -11.25 4.09 -12.33
N SER A 283 -10.09 4.76 -12.41
CA SER A 283 -9.69 5.77 -11.41
C SER A 283 -10.61 7.01 -11.43
N MET A 284 -11.13 7.39 -12.59
CA MET A 284 -12.11 8.47 -12.74
C MET A 284 -13.46 8.09 -12.12
N ASN A 285 -13.90 6.85 -12.32
CA ASN A 285 -15.12 6.30 -11.71
C ASN A 285 -15.09 6.39 -10.20
N GLU A 286 -13.98 5.95 -9.61
CA GLU A 286 -13.75 6.07 -8.18
C GLU A 286 -13.87 7.53 -7.74
N SER A 287 -13.20 8.43 -8.46
CA SER A 287 -13.15 9.86 -8.12
C SER A 287 -14.52 10.52 -8.16
N GLU A 288 -15.33 10.28 -9.20
CA GLU A 288 -16.71 10.81 -9.27
C GLU A 288 -17.56 10.28 -8.10
N ARG A 289 -17.45 8.98 -7.79
CA ARG A 289 -18.22 8.33 -6.73
C ARG A 289 -17.87 8.85 -5.33
N VAL A 290 -16.58 8.95 -5.00
CA VAL A 290 -16.16 9.40 -3.66
C VAL A 290 -16.43 10.89 -3.46
N MET A 291 -16.47 11.70 -4.52
CA MET A 291 -16.79 13.14 -4.43
C MET A 291 -18.24 13.44 -4.07
N GLU A 292 -19.18 12.63 -4.57
CA GLU A 292 -20.59 12.68 -4.17
C GLU A 292 -20.72 12.37 -2.67
N ARG A 293 -20.05 11.29 -2.21
CA ARG A 293 -20.02 10.89 -0.79
C ARG A 293 -19.36 11.94 0.10
N ALA A 294 -18.24 12.53 -0.34
CA ALA A 294 -17.55 13.58 0.40
C ALA A 294 -18.47 14.77 0.67
N SER A 295 -19.20 15.23 -0.35
CA SER A 295 -20.13 16.36 -0.22
C SER A 295 -21.23 16.06 0.80
N ASN A 296 -21.86 14.88 0.72
CA ASN A 296 -22.89 14.49 1.67
C ASN A 296 -22.35 14.40 3.10
N LEU A 297 -21.15 13.84 3.30
CA LEU A 297 -20.55 13.70 4.63
C LEU A 297 -20.15 15.05 5.24
N PHE A 298 -19.72 16.01 4.41
CA PHE A 298 -19.48 17.38 4.85
C PHE A 298 -20.76 18.01 5.42
N ASP A 299 -21.88 17.86 4.72
CA ASP A 299 -23.19 18.39 5.16
C ASP A 299 -23.67 17.75 6.46
N GLN A 300 -23.26 16.49 6.72
CA GLN A 300 -23.53 15.78 7.98
C GLN A 300 -22.49 16.05 9.09
N ASN A 301 -21.56 16.97 8.86
CA ASN A 301 -20.46 17.34 9.76
C ASN A 301 -19.42 16.23 10.04
N PHE A 302 -19.34 15.19 9.20
CA PHE A 302 -18.26 14.19 9.24
C PHE A 302 -17.02 14.67 8.48
N LEU A 303 -16.37 15.69 9.05
CA LEU A 303 -15.31 16.44 8.39
C LEU A 303 -14.12 15.57 7.98
N TYR A 304 -13.64 14.66 8.83
CA TYR A 304 -12.52 13.78 8.49
C TYR A 304 -12.84 12.86 7.30
N SER A 305 -14.01 12.21 7.32
CA SER A 305 -14.42 11.29 6.26
C SER A 305 -14.58 12.04 4.94
N SER A 306 -15.18 13.23 4.97
CA SER A 306 -15.27 14.12 3.82
C SER A 306 -13.90 14.55 3.30
N ALA A 307 -12.99 14.97 4.20
CA ALA A 307 -11.63 15.36 3.83
C ALA A 307 -10.87 14.21 3.19
N ASN A 308 -10.97 13.00 3.75
CA ASN A 308 -10.33 11.80 3.24
C ASN A 308 -10.82 11.45 1.82
N TYR A 309 -12.14 11.45 1.59
CA TYR A 309 -12.67 11.19 0.25
C TYR A 309 -12.31 12.28 -0.75
N SER A 310 -12.31 13.55 -0.33
CA SER A 310 -11.87 14.66 -1.18
C SER A 310 -10.38 14.50 -1.55
N PHE A 311 -9.55 14.15 -0.57
CA PHE A 311 -8.12 13.90 -0.77
C PHE A 311 -7.87 12.78 -1.79
N LEU A 312 -8.56 11.65 -1.67
CA LEU A 312 -8.43 10.52 -2.61
C LEU A 312 -8.88 10.91 -4.03
N ALA A 313 -9.99 11.64 -4.17
CA ALA A 313 -10.43 12.14 -5.47
C ALA A 313 -9.43 13.12 -6.09
N LYS A 314 -8.82 14.01 -5.27
CA LYS A 314 -7.77 14.93 -5.74
C LYS A 314 -6.58 14.15 -6.30
N VAL A 315 -6.06 13.17 -5.57
CA VAL A 315 -4.91 12.36 -6.00
C VAL A 315 -5.21 11.64 -7.31
N ASN A 316 -6.35 10.92 -7.37
CA ASN A 316 -6.74 10.20 -8.58
C ASN A 316 -6.95 11.14 -9.79
N ALA A 317 -7.57 12.30 -9.57
CA ALA A 317 -7.77 13.29 -10.64
C ALA A 317 -6.44 13.87 -11.15
N LEU A 318 -5.49 14.17 -10.26
CA LEU A 318 -4.16 14.63 -10.64
C LEU A 318 -3.41 13.57 -11.44
N LEU A 319 -3.41 12.31 -10.97
CA LEU A 319 -2.81 11.18 -11.65
C LEU A 319 -3.34 11.05 -13.10
N ILE A 320 -4.67 11.04 -13.26
CA ILE A 320 -5.31 10.93 -14.57
C ILE A 320 -4.95 12.11 -15.47
N LYS A 321 -5.00 13.34 -14.92
CA LYS A 321 -4.67 14.55 -15.67
C LYS A 321 -3.21 14.53 -16.15
N ASP A 322 -2.28 14.17 -15.28
CA ASP A 322 -0.85 14.13 -15.57
C ASP A 322 -0.52 13.08 -16.63
N ILE A 323 -1.07 11.86 -16.50
CA ILE A 323 -0.91 10.80 -17.51
C ILE A 323 -1.52 11.23 -18.84
N ALA A 324 -2.77 11.73 -18.83
CA ALA A 324 -3.49 12.08 -20.04
C ALA A 324 -2.82 13.22 -20.83
N GLN A 325 -2.15 14.15 -20.14
CA GLN A 325 -1.46 15.29 -20.75
C GLN A 325 0.00 14.99 -21.08
N ASN A 326 0.69 14.20 -20.26
CA ASN A 326 2.12 13.91 -20.39
C ASN A 326 2.42 12.41 -20.20
N PRO A 327 2.04 11.54 -21.15
CA PRO A 327 2.25 10.09 -21.04
C PRO A 327 3.71 9.67 -20.80
N SER A 328 4.67 10.50 -21.21
CA SER A 328 6.10 10.28 -20.99
C SER A 328 6.51 10.22 -19.52
N LEU A 329 5.64 10.63 -18.59
CA LEU A 329 5.84 10.47 -17.14
C LEU A 329 5.95 9.00 -16.72
N LEU A 330 5.30 8.10 -17.44
CA LEU A 330 5.31 6.66 -17.15
C LEU A 330 6.61 5.99 -17.60
N ASN A 331 7.48 6.67 -18.36
CA ASN A 331 8.77 6.09 -18.73
C ASN A 331 9.70 6.06 -17.49
N GLU A 332 10.34 4.91 -17.22
CA GLU A 332 11.28 4.80 -16.09
C GLU A 332 12.39 5.86 -16.12
N SER A 333 12.89 6.17 -17.33
CA SER A 333 13.92 7.18 -17.59
C SER A 333 13.36 8.59 -17.88
N SER A 334 12.13 8.86 -17.50
CA SER A 334 11.47 10.14 -17.73
C SER A 334 12.20 11.30 -17.07
N VAL A 335 12.77 12.19 -17.89
CA VAL A 335 13.40 13.44 -17.45
C VAL A 335 12.36 14.35 -16.77
N LEU A 336 11.13 14.32 -17.27
CA LEU A 336 10.03 15.11 -16.70
C LEU A 336 9.65 14.62 -15.30
N PHE A 337 9.52 13.31 -15.11
CA PHE A 337 9.26 12.74 -13.78
C PHE A 337 10.42 13.02 -12.82
N HIS A 338 11.67 12.87 -13.26
CA HIS A 338 12.82 13.24 -12.44
C HIS A 338 12.82 14.72 -12.05
N SER A 339 12.48 15.62 -12.98
CA SER A 339 12.33 17.06 -12.70
C SER A 339 11.26 17.32 -11.64
N LYS A 340 10.13 16.61 -11.70
CA LYS A 340 9.05 16.68 -10.71
C LYS A 340 9.50 16.25 -9.31
N LEU A 341 10.32 15.20 -9.19
CA LEU A 341 10.90 14.79 -7.91
C LEU A 341 11.84 15.85 -7.32
N VAL A 342 12.70 16.44 -8.17
CA VAL A 342 13.61 17.53 -7.75
C VAL A 342 12.84 18.76 -7.30
N GLU A 343 11.74 19.10 -8.00
CA GLU A 343 10.85 20.20 -7.62
C GLU A 343 10.15 19.92 -6.29
N LEU A 344 9.61 18.72 -6.09
CA LEU A 344 9.01 18.31 -4.82
C LEU A 344 10.01 18.42 -3.66
N GLN A 345 11.25 17.93 -3.82
CA GLN A 345 12.30 18.08 -2.78
C GLN A 345 12.48 19.56 -2.41
N LYS A 346 12.61 20.43 -3.42
CA LYS A 346 12.80 21.86 -3.22
C LYS A 346 11.61 22.49 -2.49
N GLU A 347 10.39 22.14 -2.85
CA GLU A 347 9.19 22.63 -2.18
C GLU A 347 9.11 22.17 -0.71
N LEU A 348 9.48 20.92 -0.43
CA LEU A 348 9.55 20.39 0.93
C LEU A 348 10.60 21.14 1.77
N ASP A 349 11.78 21.38 1.21
CA ASP A 349 12.85 22.14 1.87
C ASP A 349 12.43 23.59 2.16
N GLN A 350 11.66 24.21 1.25
CA GLN A 350 11.11 25.55 1.42
C GLN A 350 9.98 25.61 2.45
N LEU A 351 9.18 24.54 2.56
CA LEU A 351 8.08 24.45 3.51
C LEU A 351 8.57 24.15 4.93
N LYS A 352 9.66 23.38 5.09
CA LYS A 352 10.19 22.94 6.38
C LYS A 352 10.29 24.05 7.43
N PRO A 353 10.86 25.25 7.15
CA PRO A 353 10.96 26.30 8.14
C PRO A 353 9.62 26.86 8.63
N SER A 354 8.56 26.79 7.81
CA SER A 354 7.21 27.27 8.22
C SER A 354 6.55 26.29 9.19
N VAL A 355 6.84 25.00 9.06
CA VAL A 355 6.35 23.91 9.90
C VAL A 355 7.21 23.75 11.17
N ASP A 356 8.49 24.08 11.06
CA ASP A 356 9.50 24.07 12.13
C ASP A 356 9.58 25.41 12.88
N SER A 357 8.42 25.89 13.36
CA SER A 357 8.27 27.25 13.89
C SER A 357 8.52 27.37 15.40
N GLY A 358 9.02 26.33 16.07
CA GLY A 358 9.14 26.25 17.54
C GLY A 358 7.81 25.85 18.21
N LEU A 359 7.77 25.63 19.53
CA LEU A 359 6.57 25.13 20.22
C LEU A 359 5.47 26.20 20.33
N ILE A 360 4.34 26.02 19.65
CA ILE A 360 3.21 26.97 19.66
C ILE A 360 2.05 26.45 20.53
N SER A 361 1.79 27.10 21.68
CA SER A 361 0.78 26.65 22.67
C SER A 361 -0.61 26.51 22.09
N GLU A 362 -1.04 27.55 21.37
CA GLU A 362 -2.44 27.74 21.03
C GLU A 362 -2.88 26.84 19.87
N ASN A 363 -1.93 26.25 19.13
CA ASN A 363 -2.15 25.47 17.92
C ASN A 363 -1.31 24.18 17.85
N ILE A 364 -0.92 23.61 19.00
CA ILE A 364 -0.01 22.46 19.07
C ILE A 364 -0.50 21.26 18.25
N ASP A 365 -1.80 20.95 18.32
CA ASP A 365 -2.44 19.85 17.57
C ASP A 365 -2.30 20.02 16.04
N TRP A 366 -2.39 21.27 15.56
CA TRP A 366 -2.26 21.62 14.14
C TRP A 366 -0.80 21.67 13.70
N GLN A 367 0.10 22.12 14.57
CA GLN A 367 1.54 22.08 14.34
C GLN A 367 2.03 20.65 14.17
N ILE A 368 1.67 19.76 15.10
CA ILE A 368 1.97 18.33 15.04
C ILE A 368 1.51 17.76 13.71
N SER A 369 0.29 18.11 13.29
CA SER A 369 -0.27 17.60 12.04
C SER A 369 0.46 18.10 10.81
N ALA A 370 0.83 19.39 10.77
CA ALA A 370 1.64 19.93 9.68
C ALA A 370 3.01 19.23 9.59
N GLN A 371 3.65 18.94 10.73
CA GLN A 371 4.90 18.18 10.81
C GLN A 371 4.74 16.76 10.29
N GLN A 372 3.72 16.05 10.73
CA GLN A 372 3.41 14.69 10.28
C GLN A 372 3.18 14.63 8.76
N ARG A 373 2.36 15.53 8.21
CA ARG A 373 2.06 15.49 6.75
C ARG A 373 3.28 15.87 5.92
N LEU A 374 4.15 16.75 6.44
CA LEU A 374 5.42 17.05 5.79
C LEU A 374 6.36 15.84 5.83
N ALA A 375 6.42 15.12 6.95
CA ALA A 375 7.19 13.89 7.08
C ALA A 375 6.65 12.77 6.16
N TRP A 376 5.33 12.61 6.03
CA TRP A 376 4.73 11.64 5.12
C TRP A 376 5.07 11.93 3.65
N SER A 377 5.06 13.21 3.26
CA SER A 377 5.50 13.62 1.93
C SER A 377 7.00 13.35 1.70
N GLN A 378 7.84 13.62 2.69
CA GLN A 378 9.28 13.31 2.65
C GLN A 378 9.55 11.81 2.53
N ASN A 379 8.89 10.97 3.32
CA ASN A 379 9.03 9.52 3.23
C ASN A 379 8.59 8.99 1.86
N GLY A 380 7.50 9.54 1.30
CA GLY A 380 7.05 9.23 -0.06
C GLY A 380 8.11 9.59 -1.11
N LEU A 381 8.70 10.78 -1.01
CA LEU A 381 9.79 11.20 -1.89
C LEU A 381 11.04 10.32 -1.72
N ASP A 382 11.43 10.00 -0.49
CA ASP A 382 12.59 9.14 -0.22
C ASP A 382 12.39 7.74 -0.80
N LYS A 383 11.18 7.19 -0.73
CA LYS A 383 10.82 5.91 -1.39
C LYS A 383 11.03 6.00 -2.91
N LEU A 384 10.55 7.09 -3.53
CA LEU A 384 10.65 7.33 -4.97
C LEU A 384 12.08 7.59 -5.46
N VAL A 385 12.92 8.20 -4.64
CA VAL A 385 14.32 8.53 -4.97
C VAL A 385 15.25 7.34 -4.71
N ASN A 386 15.08 6.61 -3.61
CA ASN A 386 15.99 5.54 -3.21
C ASN A 386 15.69 4.18 -3.86
N ASN A 387 14.57 4.08 -4.58
CA ASN A 387 14.12 2.90 -5.33
C ASN A 387 14.28 1.58 -4.55
N GLN A 388 13.83 1.58 -3.29
CA GLN A 388 13.31 0.37 -2.68
C GLN A 388 11.81 0.37 -2.96
N THR A 389 11.42 -0.27 -4.06
CA THR A 389 10.05 -0.73 -4.23
C THR A 389 9.81 -1.78 -3.14
N ILE A 390 9.47 -1.35 -1.93
CA ILE A 390 8.75 -2.20 -1.00
C ILE A 390 7.34 -2.27 -1.58
N ILE A 391 7.17 -3.24 -2.49
CA ILE A 391 5.85 -3.70 -2.90
C ILE A 391 5.30 -4.44 -1.70
N ILE A 392 4.32 -3.86 -1.02
CA ILE A 392 3.54 -4.56 -0.01
C ILE A 392 2.23 -4.97 -0.68
N GLY A 393 2.30 -6.15 -1.31
CA GLY A 393 1.17 -7.03 -1.66
C GLY A 393 0.24 -6.62 -2.84
N PRO A 394 -0.13 -7.55 -3.73
CA PRO A 394 0.60 -8.73 -4.18
C PRO A 394 0.94 -8.62 -5.67
N THR A 395 2.12 -9.11 -6.07
CA THR A 395 2.28 -9.59 -7.45
C THR A 395 2.52 -11.10 -7.42
N PRO A 396 1.62 -11.85 -8.07
CA PRO A 396 1.98 -13.13 -8.67
C PRO A 396 1.60 -13.11 -10.16
N GLY A 397 2.58 -12.81 -11.00
CA GLY A 397 2.44 -12.88 -12.46
C GLY A 397 2.65 -11.52 -13.10
N ALA A 398 3.92 -11.21 -13.38
CA ALA A 398 4.43 -10.06 -14.14
C ALA A 398 3.35 -9.31 -14.93
N GLU A 399 2.78 -8.29 -14.28
CA GLU A 399 1.88 -7.33 -14.89
C GLU A 399 2.64 -6.55 -15.98
N SER A 400 1.90 -6.06 -16.97
CA SER A 400 2.47 -5.15 -17.97
C SER A 400 3.13 -3.97 -17.26
N ASP A 401 4.26 -3.51 -17.83
CA ASP A 401 5.16 -2.46 -17.31
C ASP A 401 4.40 -1.28 -16.64
N TYR A 402 3.25 -0.90 -17.21
CA TYR A 402 2.45 0.25 -16.81
C TYR A 402 1.94 0.26 -15.37
N THR A 403 1.56 -0.85 -14.74
CA THR A 403 1.00 -0.78 -13.37
C THR A 403 2.04 -0.24 -12.40
N VAL A 404 3.28 -0.74 -12.49
CA VAL A 404 4.40 -0.28 -11.66
C VAL A 404 4.69 1.20 -11.87
N GLN A 405 4.55 1.69 -13.11
CA GLN A 405 4.81 3.10 -13.44
C GLN A 405 3.67 4.03 -13.05
N VAL A 406 2.42 3.56 -13.16
CA VAL A 406 1.24 4.26 -12.63
C VAL A 406 1.33 4.33 -11.11
N ASP A 407 1.69 3.25 -10.43
CA ASP A 407 1.89 3.22 -8.97
C ASP A 407 2.99 4.19 -8.53
N ARG A 408 4.11 4.22 -9.27
CA ARG A 408 5.19 5.19 -9.01
C ARG A 408 4.73 6.64 -9.14
N LEU A 409 3.93 6.94 -10.16
CA LEU A 409 3.36 8.29 -10.33
C LEU A 409 2.29 8.58 -9.28
N ASN A 410 1.49 7.59 -8.89
CA ASN A 410 0.51 7.70 -7.83
C ASN A 410 1.16 8.00 -6.48
N ASP A 411 2.25 7.30 -6.13
CA ASP A 411 3.08 7.58 -4.94
C ASP A 411 3.59 9.04 -4.95
N TYR A 412 3.96 9.57 -6.12
CA TYR A 412 4.34 10.98 -6.29
C TYR A 412 3.15 11.93 -6.04
N GLU A 413 1.97 11.65 -6.60
CA GLU A 413 0.77 12.46 -6.38
C GLU A 413 0.32 12.45 -4.91
N PHE A 414 0.45 11.32 -4.21
CA PHE A 414 0.26 11.24 -2.76
C PHE A 414 1.25 12.13 -2.00
N ALA A 415 2.54 12.09 -2.35
CA ALA A 415 3.55 12.93 -1.72
C ALA A 415 3.25 14.43 -1.91
N ILE A 416 2.85 14.84 -3.13
CA ILE A 416 2.42 16.23 -3.41
C ILE A 416 1.18 16.60 -2.58
N ALA A 417 0.18 15.74 -2.54
CA ALA A 417 -1.05 16.00 -1.80
C ALA A 417 -0.77 16.13 -0.28
N TRP A 418 0.11 15.32 0.29
CA TRP A 418 0.52 15.47 1.70
C TRP A 418 1.27 16.78 1.97
N LYS A 419 2.15 17.19 1.05
CA LYS A 419 2.83 18.49 1.12
C LYS A 419 1.83 19.64 1.12
N ASP A 420 0.81 19.60 0.26
CA ASP A 420 -0.24 20.63 0.22
C ASP A 420 -1.01 20.70 1.54
N VAL A 421 -1.36 19.55 2.14
CA VAL A 421 -2.03 19.50 3.45
C VAL A 421 -1.13 20.10 4.54
N ALA A 422 0.16 19.75 4.54
CA ALA A 422 1.13 20.32 5.49
C ALA A 422 1.23 21.84 5.35
N MET A 423 1.22 22.35 4.12
CA MET A 423 1.24 23.78 3.83
C MET A 423 0.00 24.47 4.41
N ASP A 424 -1.19 23.93 4.16
CA ASP A 424 -2.46 24.50 4.64
C ASP A 424 -2.54 24.52 6.16
N LEU A 425 -2.16 23.42 6.82
CA LEU A 425 -2.11 23.33 8.28
C LEU A 425 -1.08 24.28 8.90
N SER A 426 -0.04 24.66 8.15
CA SER A 426 1.03 25.53 8.64
C SER A 426 0.71 27.03 8.60
N GLN A 427 -0.34 27.46 7.90
CA GLN A 427 -0.60 28.88 7.63
C GLN A 427 -0.82 29.71 8.90
N ASP A 428 -1.54 29.15 9.87
CA ASP A 428 -1.86 29.84 11.13
C ASP A 428 -0.81 29.68 12.23
N LEU A 429 0.21 28.82 12.02
CA LEU A 429 1.30 28.64 12.98
C LEU A 429 2.14 29.92 13.15
N LYS A 430 2.17 30.80 12.14
CA LYS A 430 2.95 32.04 12.19
C LYS A 430 2.45 33.07 13.21
N LYS A 431 1.24 32.88 13.77
CA LYS A 431 0.56 33.86 14.62
C LYS A 431 0.62 33.53 16.13
N GLY A 432 1.14 32.36 16.50
CA GLY A 432 1.08 31.86 17.88
C GLY A 432 2.30 32.19 18.75
N ARG A 433 2.11 32.14 20.07
CA ARG A 433 3.18 32.30 21.06
C ARG A 433 4.14 31.11 21.06
N LYS A 434 5.44 31.38 20.96
CA LYS A 434 6.50 30.38 20.92
C LYS A 434 7.10 30.14 22.30
N SER A 435 7.46 28.89 22.60
CA SER A 435 8.19 28.51 23.82
C SER A 435 9.51 27.79 23.49
N ASN A 436 10.54 28.03 24.31
CA ASN A 436 11.82 27.33 24.28
C ASN A 436 11.81 26.22 25.34
N GLY A 437 11.17 25.08 25.01
CA GLY A 437 11.16 23.89 25.83
C GLY A 437 12.05 22.79 25.25
N ASP A 438 12.83 22.12 26.09
CA ASP A 438 13.56 20.91 25.71
C ASP A 438 12.60 19.70 25.75
N ALA A 439 12.11 19.29 24.60
CA ALA A 439 11.17 18.18 24.46
C ALA A 439 11.85 16.80 24.61
N THR A 440 13.17 16.71 24.83
CA THR A 440 13.88 15.41 24.91
C THR A 440 13.38 14.49 26.02
N GLN A 441 12.68 15.01 27.03
CA GLN A 441 12.02 14.18 28.04
C GLN A 441 10.91 13.26 27.47
N LEU A 442 10.39 13.55 26.27
CA LEU A 442 9.43 12.69 25.57
C LEU A 442 10.10 11.55 24.81
N ASN A 443 11.44 11.50 24.74
CA ASN A 443 12.15 10.45 24.00
C ASN A 443 11.88 9.05 24.57
N GLU A 444 11.77 8.92 25.90
CA GLU A 444 11.44 7.63 26.52
C GLU A 444 10.03 7.15 26.12
N TYR A 445 9.06 8.07 26.07
CA TYR A 445 7.70 7.78 25.60
C TYR A 445 7.68 7.36 24.13
N ILE A 446 8.45 8.04 23.27
CA ILE A 446 8.57 7.69 21.85
C ILE A 446 9.16 6.29 21.70
N GLN A 447 10.30 6.00 22.34
CA GLN A 447 10.96 4.71 22.22
C GLN A 447 10.09 3.56 22.74
N THR A 448 9.41 3.77 23.87
CA THR A 448 8.47 2.78 24.43
C THR A 448 7.32 2.50 23.45
N SER A 449 6.77 3.55 22.83
CA SER A 449 5.68 3.41 21.85
C SER A 449 6.14 2.73 20.56
N LEU A 450 7.33 3.05 20.05
CA LEU A 450 7.92 2.40 18.88
C LEU A 450 8.17 0.91 19.13
N ILE A 451 8.74 0.54 20.28
CA ILE A 451 8.95 -0.87 20.66
C ILE A 451 7.61 -1.61 20.72
N ALA A 452 6.57 -0.98 21.28
CA ALA A 452 5.24 -1.58 21.32
C ALA A 452 4.64 -1.75 19.92
N ALA A 453 4.82 -0.79 19.03
CA ALA A 453 4.39 -0.87 17.63
C ALA A 453 5.12 -1.99 16.88
N GLU A 454 6.46 -2.10 17.04
CA GLU A 454 7.29 -3.15 16.44
C GLU A 454 6.89 -4.55 16.92
N ASN A 455 6.66 -4.71 18.24
CA ASN A 455 6.16 -5.96 18.81
C ASN A 455 4.75 -6.32 18.28
N GLY A 456 3.94 -5.33 17.96
CA GLY A 456 2.66 -5.53 17.29
C GLY A 456 2.84 -6.00 15.85
N LEU A 457 3.63 -5.29 15.06
CA LEU A 457 3.94 -5.61 13.67
C LEU A 457 4.51 -7.02 13.49
N THR A 458 5.40 -7.46 14.38
CA THR A 458 5.99 -8.82 14.33
C THR A 458 4.97 -9.95 14.59
N GLN A 459 3.81 -9.65 15.18
CA GLN A 459 2.73 -10.60 15.39
C GLN A 459 1.68 -10.59 14.26
N LEU A 460 1.81 -9.63 13.34
CA LEU A 460 0.96 -9.43 12.19
C LEU A 460 1.68 -9.94 10.93
N ASN A 461 0.92 -10.43 9.94
CA ASN A 461 1.52 -10.83 8.66
C ASN A 461 1.87 -9.57 7.85
N ASP A 462 2.95 -9.62 7.06
CA ASP A 462 3.56 -8.45 6.40
C ASP A 462 2.70 -7.72 5.36
N GLU A 463 1.58 -8.30 4.91
CA GLU A 463 0.83 -7.82 3.73
C GLU A 463 -0.37 -6.89 4.04
N ASP A 464 -0.78 -6.69 5.31
CA ASP A 464 -2.09 -6.08 5.61
C ASP A 464 -2.08 -4.74 6.38
N PHE A 465 -0.91 -4.16 6.75
CA PHE A 465 -0.88 -3.07 7.76
C PHE A 465 0.01 -1.86 7.43
N GLU A 466 -0.13 -1.35 6.20
CA GLU A 466 0.59 -0.18 5.67
C GLU A 466 0.53 1.07 6.56
N ASP A 467 -0.63 1.39 7.14
CA ASP A 467 -0.77 2.60 7.97
C ASP A 467 0.10 2.53 9.24
N ILE A 468 0.22 1.34 9.83
CA ILE A 468 1.04 1.12 11.03
C ILE A 468 2.52 1.32 10.69
N ARG A 469 2.98 0.68 9.61
CA ARG A 469 4.37 0.78 9.13
C ARG A 469 4.71 2.22 8.74
N ARG A 470 3.82 2.89 7.98
CA ARG A 470 3.99 4.29 7.59
C ARG A 470 4.15 5.21 8.80
N ARG A 471 3.30 5.08 9.82
CA ARG A 471 3.39 5.91 11.05
C ARG A 471 4.63 5.60 11.87
N PHE A 472 5.03 4.33 11.94
CA PHE A 472 6.28 3.93 12.58
C PHE A 472 7.50 4.58 11.90
N GLU A 473 7.56 4.51 10.57
CA GLU A 473 8.64 5.14 9.77
C GLU A 473 8.58 6.67 9.86
N SER A 474 7.38 7.27 9.86
CA SER A 474 7.20 8.71 10.06
C SER A 474 7.73 9.18 11.40
N ALA A 475 7.42 8.47 12.48
CA ALA A 475 7.92 8.80 13.81
C ALA A 475 9.46 8.81 13.87
N GLN A 476 10.12 7.87 13.19
CA GLN A 476 11.59 7.86 13.07
C GLN A 476 12.11 9.06 12.28
N GLN A 477 11.44 9.41 11.18
CA GLN A 477 11.80 10.56 10.36
C GLN A 477 11.61 11.89 11.11
N GLU A 478 10.51 12.02 11.84
CA GLU A 478 10.20 13.16 12.71
C GLU A 478 11.24 13.33 13.81
N GLN A 479 11.73 12.25 14.42
CA GLN A 479 12.85 12.30 15.36
C GLN A 479 14.13 12.84 14.70
N LYS A 480 14.48 12.37 13.50
CA LYS A 480 15.65 12.89 12.74
C LYS A 480 15.50 14.38 12.45
N ASN A 481 14.28 14.84 12.19
CA ASN A 481 13.95 16.23 11.94
C ASN A 481 13.89 17.10 13.21
N GLY A 482 13.98 16.51 14.41
CA GLY A 482 13.85 17.20 15.69
C GLY A 482 12.40 17.50 16.10
N TRP A 483 11.41 16.94 15.41
CA TRP A 483 9.97 17.14 15.65
C TRP A 483 9.45 16.16 16.70
N VAL A 484 9.94 16.31 17.93
CA VAL A 484 9.69 15.35 19.02
C VAL A 484 8.20 15.14 19.33
N LEU A 485 7.37 16.19 19.24
CA LEU A 485 5.93 16.09 19.48
C LEU A 485 5.20 15.28 18.40
N ALA A 486 5.57 15.49 17.13
CA ALA A 486 5.04 14.70 16.02
C ALA A 486 5.43 13.24 16.20
N ALA A 487 6.71 12.98 16.47
CA ALA A 487 7.24 11.64 16.69
C ALA A 487 6.53 10.90 17.83
N ALA A 488 6.25 11.59 18.93
CA ALA A 488 5.50 11.03 20.06
C ALA A 488 4.08 10.62 19.65
N THR A 489 3.42 11.46 18.84
CA THR A 489 2.05 11.22 18.40
C THR A 489 1.97 10.08 17.39
N ASP A 490 2.86 10.04 16.39
CA ASP A 490 2.85 8.97 15.38
C ASP A 490 3.35 7.63 15.93
N ALA A 491 4.33 7.62 16.85
CA ALA A 491 4.75 6.40 17.54
C ALA A 491 3.62 5.80 18.40
N ALA A 492 2.90 6.65 19.15
CA ALA A 492 1.74 6.23 19.92
C ALA A 492 0.63 5.69 19.00
N ALA A 493 0.34 6.40 17.92
CA ALA A 493 -0.68 5.98 16.94
C ALA A 493 -0.36 4.62 16.32
N ALA A 494 0.89 4.38 15.91
CA ALA A 494 1.34 3.10 15.38
C ALA A 494 1.13 1.97 16.41
N SER A 495 1.47 2.20 17.68
CA SER A 495 1.26 1.23 18.75
C SER A 495 -0.22 0.91 18.97
N TYR A 496 -1.08 1.92 19.02
CA TYR A 496 -2.52 1.73 19.25
C TYR A 496 -3.21 1.08 18.07
N LEU A 497 -2.82 1.39 16.83
CA LEU A 497 -3.35 0.71 15.66
C LEU A 497 -2.95 -0.78 15.65
N ALA A 498 -1.71 -1.10 16.02
CA ALA A 498 -1.31 -2.51 16.15
C ALA A 498 -2.14 -3.25 17.22
N GLN A 499 -2.45 -2.60 18.34
CA GLN A 499 -3.34 -3.15 19.35
C GLN A 499 -4.78 -3.32 18.83
N ALA A 500 -5.29 -2.36 18.06
CA ALA A 500 -6.62 -2.41 17.47
C ALA A 500 -6.78 -3.62 16.53
N GLU A 501 -5.75 -3.88 15.71
CA GLU A 501 -5.74 -5.00 14.77
C GLU A 501 -5.65 -6.35 15.50
N LEU A 502 -4.75 -6.47 16.48
CA LEU A 502 -4.65 -7.66 17.32
C LEU A 502 -5.95 -7.93 18.09
N PHE A 503 -6.61 -6.89 18.58
CA PHE A 503 -7.91 -7.01 19.25
C PHE A 503 -9.01 -7.47 18.31
N SER A 504 -9.04 -6.92 17.09
CA SER A 504 -10.10 -7.16 16.11
C SER A 504 -10.03 -8.54 15.47
N ARG A 505 -8.88 -9.22 15.56
CA ARG A 505 -8.65 -10.54 15.00
C ARG A 505 -9.67 -11.56 15.54
N ASP A 506 -10.32 -12.26 14.61
CA ASP A 506 -11.30 -13.31 14.86
C ASP A 506 -12.52 -12.89 15.72
N LYS A 507 -12.79 -11.58 15.85
CA LYS A 507 -13.97 -11.08 16.58
C LYS A 507 -15.17 -10.91 15.66
N ASN A 508 -16.35 -11.17 16.22
CA ASN A 508 -17.62 -10.93 15.53
C ASN A 508 -18.11 -9.47 15.73
N VAL A 509 -19.11 -9.10 14.93
CA VAL A 509 -19.70 -7.74 14.93
C VAL A 509 -20.17 -7.30 16.32
N SER A 510 -20.80 -8.19 17.08
CA SER A 510 -21.36 -7.84 18.40
C SER A 510 -20.28 -7.44 19.40
N VAL A 511 -19.15 -8.18 19.43
CA VAL A 511 -18.01 -7.87 20.32
C VAL A 511 -17.36 -6.56 19.90
N LEU A 512 -17.11 -6.36 18.61
CA LEU A 512 -16.47 -5.15 18.09
C LEU A 512 -17.35 -3.91 18.30
N LYS A 513 -18.66 -4.03 18.03
CA LYS A 513 -19.64 -2.97 18.28
C LYS A 513 -19.66 -2.54 19.75
N ALA A 514 -19.68 -3.51 20.68
CA ALA A 514 -19.71 -3.23 22.11
C ALA A 514 -18.44 -2.50 22.57
N GLU A 515 -17.27 -2.94 22.09
CA GLU A 515 -15.99 -2.28 22.39
C GLU A 515 -15.92 -0.87 21.81
N LEU A 516 -16.35 -0.69 20.57
CA LEU A 516 -16.42 0.61 19.91
C LEU A 516 -17.29 1.58 20.71
N GLN A 517 -18.49 1.15 21.13
CA GLN A 517 -19.40 1.94 21.97
C GLN A 517 -18.79 2.29 23.34
N ARG A 518 -18.14 1.31 23.99
CA ARG A 518 -17.49 1.50 25.29
C ARG A 518 -16.41 2.59 25.20
N ARG A 519 -15.50 2.49 24.22
CA ARG A 519 -14.41 3.44 24.05
C ARG A 519 -14.88 4.84 23.65
N ILE A 520 -15.90 4.95 22.80
CA ILE A 520 -16.53 6.24 22.50
C ILE A 520 -17.04 6.89 23.80
N THR A 521 -17.75 6.13 24.64
CA THR A 521 -18.31 6.62 25.91
C THR A 521 -17.21 7.05 26.90
N GLU A 522 -16.12 6.29 26.96
CA GLU A 522 -14.96 6.62 27.81
C GLU A 522 -14.28 7.91 27.37
N LEU A 523 -14.07 8.09 26.06
CA LEU A 523 -13.48 9.31 25.52
C LEU A 523 -14.39 10.52 25.76
N ASP A 524 -15.70 10.39 25.55
CA ASP A 524 -16.66 11.46 25.86
C ASP A 524 -16.60 11.88 27.33
N THR A 525 -16.55 10.90 28.24
CA THR A 525 -16.44 11.13 29.69
C THR A 525 -15.13 11.80 30.07
N ASN A 526 -14.04 11.50 29.37
CA ASN A 526 -12.73 12.09 29.66
C ASN A 526 -12.63 13.51 29.09
N LEU A 527 -13.10 13.72 27.86
CA LEU A 527 -13.14 15.03 27.22
C LEU A 527 -14.05 16.01 27.98
N SER A 528 -15.13 15.55 28.60
CA SER A 528 -16.00 16.42 29.41
C SER A 528 -15.35 16.95 30.70
N LYS A 529 -14.20 16.39 31.12
CA LYS A 529 -13.48 16.76 32.35
C LYS A 529 -12.37 17.80 32.13
N THR A 530 -12.15 18.23 30.90
CA THR A 530 -11.00 19.05 30.52
C THR A 530 -11.43 20.17 29.58
N ASN A 531 -10.72 21.30 29.65
CA ASN A 531 -10.94 22.46 28.77
C ASN A 531 -9.84 22.60 27.70
N ARG A 532 -8.91 21.63 27.60
CA ARG A 532 -7.87 21.65 26.55
C ARG A 532 -8.49 21.32 25.17
N PRO A 533 -7.86 21.74 24.05
CA PRO A 533 -8.48 21.63 22.72
C PRO A 533 -8.76 20.20 22.23
N TYR A 534 -7.78 19.28 22.31
CA TYR A 534 -7.87 17.90 21.80
C TYR A 534 -8.50 17.77 20.41
N SER A 535 -8.13 18.66 19.47
CA SER A 535 -8.82 18.80 18.18
C SER A 535 -8.87 17.47 17.43
N TRP A 536 -7.75 16.73 17.36
CA TRP A 536 -7.69 15.43 16.69
C TRP A 536 -8.42 14.31 17.42
N THR A 537 -8.51 14.37 18.75
CA THR A 537 -9.33 13.42 19.50
C THR A 537 -10.80 13.58 19.13
N TYR A 538 -11.32 14.82 19.09
CA TYR A 538 -12.69 15.09 18.64
C TYR A 538 -12.91 14.62 17.20
N ILE A 539 -11.98 14.93 16.28
CA ILE A 539 -12.06 14.53 14.87
C ILE A 539 -12.12 13.00 14.70
N TYR A 540 -11.24 12.26 15.38
CA TYR A 540 -11.24 10.79 15.31
C TYR A 540 -12.44 10.18 16.02
N LEU A 541 -12.91 10.78 17.12
CA LEU A 541 -14.09 10.33 17.83
C LEU A 541 -15.36 10.50 16.98
N ASP A 542 -15.49 11.61 16.26
CA ASP A 542 -16.56 11.83 15.29
C ASP A 542 -16.53 10.81 14.16
N HIS A 543 -15.33 10.45 13.68
CA HIS A 543 -15.19 9.39 12.69
C HIS A 543 -15.51 7.98 13.27
N ALA A 544 -15.20 7.72 14.54
CA ALA A 544 -15.63 6.49 15.21
C ALA A 544 -17.16 6.40 15.29
N ARG A 545 -17.86 7.53 15.48
CA ARG A 545 -19.33 7.61 15.45
C ARG A 545 -19.90 7.31 14.07
N PHE A 546 -19.27 7.77 12.99
CA PHE A 546 -19.63 7.39 11.63
C PHE A 546 -19.65 5.86 11.47
N PHE A 547 -18.56 5.21 11.86
CA PHE A 547 -18.45 3.76 11.79
C PHE A 547 -19.49 3.07 12.68
N LEU A 548 -19.69 3.54 13.92
CA LEU A 548 -20.71 2.97 14.80
C LEU A 548 -22.13 3.07 14.22
N GLN A 549 -22.48 4.21 13.62
CA GLN A 549 -23.76 4.37 12.92
C GLN A 549 -23.85 3.40 11.73
N GLY A 550 -22.77 3.22 10.98
CA GLY A 550 -22.70 2.26 9.87
C GLY A 550 -22.86 0.82 10.33
N VAL A 551 -22.23 0.44 11.45
CA VAL A 551 -22.42 -0.87 12.08
C VAL A 551 -23.89 -1.08 12.44
N ASN A 552 -24.53 -0.11 13.08
CA ASN A 552 -25.95 -0.21 13.45
C ASN A 552 -26.83 -0.37 12.21
N TYR A 553 -26.64 0.49 11.21
CA TYR A 553 -27.36 0.43 9.95
C TYR A 553 -27.24 -0.96 9.31
N TYR A 554 -26.03 -1.47 9.14
CA TYR A 554 -25.83 -2.76 8.48
C TYR A 554 -26.31 -3.94 9.33
N VAL A 555 -26.23 -3.88 10.66
CA VAL A 555 -26.85 -4.88 11.54
C VAL A 555 -28.36 -4.89 11.36
N ASP A 556 -29.01 -3.73 11.38
CA ASP A 556 -30.47 -3.60 11.26
C ASP A 556 -31.00 -4.08 9.90
N HIS A 557 -30.13 -4.06 8.87
CA HIS A 557 -30.43 -4.56 7.53
C HIS A 557 -29.90 -5.98 7.26
N ASN A 558 -29.49 -6.72 8.29
CA ASN A 558 -28.95 -8.09 8.20
C ASN A 558 -27.69 -8.23 7.29
N GLN A 559 -26.92 -7.15 7.13
CA GLN A 559 -25.70 -7.10 6.33
C GLN A 559 -24.46 -7.33 7.21
N THR A 560 -24.35 -8.54 7.78
CA THR A 560 -23.33 -8.90 8.80
C THR A 560 -21.90 -8.58 8.38
N SER A 561 -21.59 -8.79 7.11
CA SER A 561 -20.29 -8.57 6.50
C SER A 561 -19.90 -7.09 6.42
N ALA A 562 -20.82 -6.25 5.91
CA ALA A 562 -20.64 -4.81 5.88
C ALA A 562 -20.57 -4.22 7.31
N ALA A 563 -21.37 -4.76 8.23
CA ALA A 563 -21.30 -4.40 9.65
C ALA A 563 -19.95 -4.81 10.27
N LEU A 564 -19.38 -5.95 9.91
CA LEU A 564 -18.07 -6.39 10.38
C LEU A 564 -16.96 -5.49 9.89
N SER A 565 -16.96 -5.14 8.61
CA SER A 565 -16.01 -4.19 8.02
C SER A 565 -16.08 -2.83 8.72
N MET A 566 -17.29 -2.25 8.84
CA MET A 566 -17.49 -1.00 9.57
C MET A 566 -17.04 -1.09 11.03
N ALA A 567 -17.27 -2.23 11.70
CA ALA A 567 -16.87 -2.40 13.09
C ALA A 567 -15.35 -2.47 13.25
N LYS A 568 -14.65 -3.17 12.35
CA LYS A 568 -13.18 -3.22 12.35
C LYS A 568 -12.58 -1.83 12.12
N SER A 569 -13.01 -1.13 11.06
CA SER A 569 -12.55 0.23 10.80
C SER A 569 -12.88 1.20 11.96
N GLY A 570 -14.06 1.06 12.55
CA GLY A 570 -14.45 1.81 13.74
C GLY A 570 -13.54 1.55 14.94
N ILE A 571 -13.12 0.30 15.14
CA ILE A 571 -12.14 -0.06 16.19
C ILE A 571 -10.79 0.59 15.93
N SER A 572 -10.24 0.49 14.72
CA SER A 572 -8.95 1.14 14.40
C SER A 572 -9.01 2.66 14.65
N ILE A 573 -10.12 3.32 14.26
CA ILE A 573 -10.31 4.76 14.46
C ILE A 573 -10.53 5.14 15.93
N VAL A 574 -11.29 4.38 16.73
CA VAL A 574 -11.48 4.71 18.15
C VAL A 574 -10.22 4.46 18.98
N TYR A 575 -9.38 3.49 18.58
CA TYR A 575 -8.05 3.32 19.15
C TYR A 575 -7.13 4.49 18.77
N LEU A 576 -7.20 4.99 17.54
CA LEU A 576 -6.49 6.18 17.13
C LEU A 576 -6.95 7.44 17.90
N ALA A 577 -8.25 7.58 18.15
CA ALA A 577 -8.80 8.63 19.02
C ALA A 577 -8.26 8.50 20.46
N SER A 578 -8.21 7.27 20.99
CA SER A 578 -7.65 6.98 22.31
C SER A 578 -6.16 7.33 22.39
N SER A 579 -5.40 6.98 21.36
CA SER A 579 -3.99 7.34 21.22
C SER A 579 -3.81 8.84 21.21
N SER A 580 -4.59 9.56 20.39
CA SER A 580 -4.52 11.01 20.30
C SER A 580 -4.82 11.67 21.65
N PHE A 581 -5.83 11.19 22.39
CA PHE A 581 -6.14 11.71 23.71
C PHE A 581 -4.99 11.52 24.70
N GLU A 582 -4.44 10.31 24.76
CA GLU A 582 -3.36 9.97 25.70
C GLU A 582 -2.06 10.69 25.36
N SER A 583 -1.65 10.67 24.09
CA SER A 583 -0.45 11.39 23.66
C SER A 583 -0.62 12.89 23.91
N SER A 584 -1.75 13.50 23.51
CA SER A 584 -2.01 14.92 23.75
C SER A 584 -1.99 15.27 25.24
N ASN A 585 -2.47 14.40 26.15
CA ASN A 585 -2.33 14.63 27.60
C ASN A 585 -0.87 14.79 28.02
N GLN A 586 -0.01 13.84 27.63
CA GLN A 586 1.43 13.91 27.92
C GLN A 586 2.06 15.18 27.35
N LEU A 587 1.65 15.59 26.15
CA LEU A 587 2.16 16.80 25.50
C LEU A 587 1.68 18.09 26.18
N TYR A 588 0.41 18.17 26.56
CA TYR A 588 -0.11 19.33 27.28
C TYR A 588 0.48 19.42 28.69
N ASP A 589 0.69 18.30 29.39
CA ASP A 589 1.35 18.27 30.70
C ASP A 589 2.83 18.70 30.59
N PHE A 590 3.53 18.24 29.55
CA PHE A 590 4.86 18.75 29.20
C PHE A 590 4.81 20.26 29.00
N TYR A 591 3.87 20.76 28.21
CA TYR A 591 3.77 22.18 27.90
C TYR A 591 3.48 23.03 29.13
N ASP A 592 2.53 22.61 29.97
CA ASP A 592 2.16 23.29 31.21
C ASP A 592 3.32 23.32 32.22
N SER A 593 4.31 22.42 32.08
CA SER A 593 5.53 22.40 32.91
C SER A 593 6.60 23.41 32.47
N LEU A 594 6.48 23.99 31.26
CA LEU A 594 7.47 24.95 30.75
C LEU A 594 7.33 26.30 31.47
N PRO A 595 8.45 26.98 31.82
CA PRO A 595 8.38 28.30 32.47
C PRO A 595 7.69 29.31 31.55
N GLU A 596 6.67 30.02 32.05
CA GLU A 596 6.09 31.17 31.34
C GLU A 596 7.12 32.30 31.25
N GLN A 597 7.94 32.31 30.19
CA GLN A 597 8.72 33.48 29.81
C GLN A 597 8.58 33.76 28.31
N MET A 598 7.90 34.87 28.01
CA MET A 598 7.84 35.44 26.67
C MET A 598 9.23 35.91 26.26
N TYR A 599 9.86 35.21 25.31
CA TYR A 599 11.04 35.69 24.62
C TYR A 599 10.86 35.61 23.11
N ASP A 600 11.15 36.73 22.46
CA ASP A 600 11.37 36.84 21.02
C ASP A 600 12.75 36.21 20.73
N PHE A 601 12.82 35.11 19.98
CA PHE A 601 14.07 34.38 19.78
C PHE A 601 14.56 34.39 18.33
N GLN A 602 15.82 34.82 18.19
CA GLN A 602 16.71 34.63 17.04
C GLN A 602 17.07 33.14 16.89
N PRO A 603 17.34 32.63 15.68
CA PRO A 603 17.56 31.21 15.44
C PRO A 603 18.80 30.66 16.18
N VAL A 604 18.65 29.51 16.84
CA VAL A 604 19.75 28.76 17.49
C VAL A 604 20.41 27.82 16.48
N PRO A 605 21.75 27.70 16.41
CA PRO A 605 22.42 26.76 15.52
C PRO A 605 22.32 25.31 16.01
N SER A 606 22.19 24.39 15.07
CA SER A 606 22.08 22.94 15.26
C SER A 606 23.37 22.29 15.80
N ARG A 607 23.31 21.65 16.97
CA ARG A 607 23.95 20.37 17.32
C ARG A 607 23.75 20.06 18.82
N ILE A 608 23.19 18.89 19.13
CA ILE A 608 23.39 18.25 20.44
C ILE A 608 23.87 16.81 20.17
N GLU A 609 25.06 16.49 20.67
CA GLU A 609 25.60 15.14 20.76
C GLU A 609 24.93 14.41 21.94
N THR A 610 24.31 13.26 21.68
CA THR A 610 23.72 12.42 22.73
C THR A 610 24.80 11.63 23.45
N THR A 611 24.95 11.83 24.76
CA THR A 611 25.62 10.90 25.67
C THR A 611 24.56 9.99 26.31
N VAL A 612 24.81 8.68 26.32
CA VAL A 612 23.94 7.68 26.96
C VAL A 612 24.52 7.30 28.33
N PRO A 613 23.76 7.35 29.45
CA PRO A 613 24.20 6.82 30.74
C PRO A 613 23.98 5.30 30.80
N GLY A 614 24.96 4.58 31.35
CA GLY A 614 24.97 3.12 31.40
C GLY A 614 23.99 2.49 32.38
N THR A 615 23.44 1.34 31.98
CA THR A 615 22.75 0.40 32.86
C THR A 615 23.57 -0.88 33.00
N GLY A 616 23.75 -1.35 34.23
CA GLY A 616 24.56 -2.51 34.59
C GLY A 616 23.93 -3.82 34.12
N ILE A 617 24.74 -4.70 33.54
CA ILE A 617 24.32 -6.02 33.05
C ILE A 617 25.05 -7.11 33.84
N ASN A 618 24.30 -8.14 34.22
CA ASN A 618 24.68 -9.28 35.04
C ASN A 618 25.64 -10.22 34.27
N LEU A 619 26.77 -10.57 34.89
CA LEU A 619 27.90 -11.29 34.26
C LEU A 619 27.56 -12.72 33.80
N ASN A 620 26.50 -13.32 34.34
CA ASN A 620 26.14 -14.71 34.07
C ASN A 620 25.38 -14.91 32.74
N ASP A 621 24.64 -13.92 32.26
CA ASP A 621 23.93 -14.01 30.97
C ASP A 621 24.89 -13.88 29.79
N TYR A 622 25.99 -13.14 29.98
CA TYR A 622 27.03 -12.97 28.96
C TYR A 622 27.81 -14.26 28.69
N LEU A 623 28.04 -15.07 29.73
CA LEU A 623 28.78 -16.34 29.59
C LEU A 623 27.95 -17.41 28.86
N LEU A 624 26.63 -17.42 29.04
CA LEU A 624 25.74 -18.32 28.31
C LEU A 624 25.66 -17.92 26.82
N PHE A 625 25.61 -16.62 26.54
CA PHE A 625 25.59 -16.09 25.18
C PHE A 625 26.93 -16.35 24.45
N LEU A 626 28.07 -16.23 25.15
CA LEU A 626 29.39 -16.52 24.59
C LEU A 626 29.53 -18.00 24.20
N ALA A 627 28.98 -18.91 25.01
CA ALA A 627 29.05 -20.34 24.73
C ALA A 627 28.26 -20.72 23.46
N VAL A 628 27.10 -20.10 23.24
CA VAL A 628 26.29 -20.29 22.03
C VAL A 628 27.01 -19.74 20.79
N ILE A 629 27.63 -18.56 20.89
CA ILE A 629 28.42 -17.97 19.80
C ILE A 629 29.62 -18.85 19.42
N ILE A 630 30.31 -19.45 20.39
CA ILE A 630 31.46 -20.34 20.12
C ILE A 630 31.03 -21.61 19.39
N VAL A 631 29.86 -22.18 19.72
CA VAL A 631 29.29 -23.31 18.98
C VAL A 631 28.93 -22.90 17.55
N ILE A 632 28.28 -21.75 17.35
CA ILE A 632 27.93 -21.24 16.01
C ILE A 632 29.19 -20.97 15.18
N LEU A 633 30.21 -20.33 15.74
CA LEU A 633 31.49 -20.07 15.07
C LEU A 633 32.23 -21.36 14.70
N SER A 634 32.13 -22.41 15.54
CA SER A 634 32.73 -23.71 15.24
C SER A 634 32.06 -24.39 14.03
N TRP A 635 30.73 -24.27 13.91
CA TRP A 635 29.98 -24.75 12.75
C TRP A 635 30.28 -23.95 11.48
N VAL A 636 30.45 -22.62 11.59
CA VAL A 636 30.85 -21.76 10.46
C VAL A 636 32.25 -22.11 9.96
N VAL A 637 33.20 -22.40 10.86
CA VAL A 637 34.55 -22.83 10.47
C VAL A 637 34.52 -24.19 9.76
N ILE A 638 33.68 -25.12 10.20
CA ILE A 638 33.50 -26.42 9.52
C ILE A 638 32.88 -26.23 8.13
N ALA A 639 31.88 -25.34 7.99
CA ALA A 639 31.26 -25.01 6.72
C ALA A 639 32.25 -24.34 5.74
N VAL A 640 33.08 -23.41 6.23
CA VAL A 640 34.13 -22.74 5.45
C VAL A 640 35.24 -23.71 5.01
N LEU A 641 35.57 -24.71 5.85
CA LEU A 641 36.53 -25.75 5.49
C LEU A 641 35.97 -26.72 4.43
N LEU A 642 34.67 -27.02 4.47
CA LEU A 642 33.98 -27.82 3.44
C LEU A 642 33.83 -27.04 2.11
N GLN A 643 33.66 -25.73 2.17
CA GLN A 643 33.55 -24.87 0.98
C GLN A 643 34.90 -24.66 0.27
N LYS A 644 36.03 -24.87 0.96
CA LYS A 644 37.38 -24.70 0.40
C LYS A 644 37.77 -25.75 -0.65
N HIS A 645 36.96 -26.79 -0.85
CA HIS A 645 37.21 -27.85 -1.84
C HIS A 645 36.50 -27.67 -3.19
N SER A 646 35.58 -26.72 -3.36
CA SER A 646 35.00 -26.38 -4.67
C SER A 646 35.63 -25.10 -5.23
N LYS A 647 36.71 -25.26 -6.00
CA LYS A 647 37.38 -24.15 -6.68
C LYS A 647 36.49 -23.47 -7.73
N ALA A 648 36.66 -22.15 -7.79
CA ALA A 648 36.77 -21.32 -8.98
C ALA A 648 35.49 -20.95 -9.75
N ARG A 649 35.06 -19.69 -9.57
CA ARG A 649 34.98 -18.64 -10.60
C ARG A 649 34.13 -17.47 -10.06
N GLN A 650 34.76 -16.39 -9.61
CA GLN A 650 34.14 -15.05 -9.56
C GLN A 650 35.22 -13.97 -9.77
N ASP A 651 34.79 -12.89 -10.43
CA ASP A 651 35.59 -11.86 -11.07
C ASP A 651 36.38 -10.94 -10.12
N PRO A 652 37.51 -10.35 -10.54
CA PRO A 652 38.48 -9.68 -9.67
C PRO A 652 38.20 -8.19 -9.36
N TRP A 653 36.94 -7.74 -9.32
CA TRP A 653 36.62 -6.31 -9.08
C TRP A 653 36.11 -5.95 -7.68
N MET A 654 36.13 -6.88 -6.72
CA MET A 654 35.76 -6.59 -5.32
C MET A 654 36.76 -7.15 -4.30
N THR A 655 38.06 -7.01 -4.56
CA THR A 655 39.07 -7.25 -3.52
C THR A 655 40.22 -6.27 -3.63
N SER A 656 40.26 -5.27 -2.75
CA SER A 656 41.47 -4.50 -2.39
C SER A 656 41.09 -3.48 -1.31
N THR A 657 41.16 -3.85 -0.03
CA THR A 657 42.27 -3.45 0.88
C THR A 657 42.34 -1.95 1.19
N GLN A 658 41.77 -1.59 2.34
CA GLN A 658 42.13 -0.52 3.30
C GLN A 658 40.87 0.18 3.79
N ASP A 659 40.29 -0.38 4.85
CA ASP A 659 39.37 0.36 5.71
C ASP A 659 40.20 1.43 6.47
N PRO A 660 40.02 2.73 6.18
CA PRO A 660 40.79 3.81 6.81
C PRO A 660 40.59 3.82 8.32
N GLU A 661 39.41 3.38 8.78
CA GLU A 661 39.06 3.32 10.19
C GLU A 661 39.87 2.25 10.92
N ARG A 662 39.98 1.05 10.36
CA ARG A 662 40.84 -0.01 10.92
C ARG A 662 42.32 0.35 10.90
N SER A 663 42.77 1.06 9.87
CA SER A 663 44.17 1.52 9.78
C SER A 663 44.48 2.58 10.84
N ALA A 664 43.61 3.58 10.98
CA ALA A 664 43.74 4.63 11.99
C ALA A 664 43.63 4.07 13.42
N GLN A 665 42.67 3.17 13.67
CA GLN A 665 42.53 2.48 14.97
C GLN A 665 43.79 1.72 15.36
N LYS A 666 44.42 1.01 14.41
CA LYS A 666 45.67 0.29 14.67
C LYS A 666 46.85 1.23 14.97
N GLN A 667 46.92 2.39 14.31
CA GLN A 667 47.95 3.40 14.58
C GLN A 667 47.74 4.09 15.93
N VAL A 668 46.49 4.36 16.31
CA VAL A 668 46.13 4.90 17.65
C VAL A 668 46.44 3.87 18.74
N GLN A 669 46.14 2.59 18.52
CA GLN A 669 46.47 1.53 19.47
C GLN A 669 47.99 1.36 19.68
N ASP A 670 48.80 1.50 18.63
CA ASP A 670 50.27 1.51 18.73
C ASP A 670 50.80 2.76 19.47
N LEU A 671 50.14 3.91 19.30
CA LEU A 671 50.42 5.13 20.06
C LEU A 671 50.06 5.01 21.54
N ASP A 672 48.91 4.41 21.85
CA ASP A 672 48.46 4.15 23.22
C ASP A 672 49.47 3.24 23.94
N GLN A 673 49.98 2.21 23.25
CA GLN A 673 51.04 1.35 23.78
C GLN A 673 52.35 2.12 24.02
N LYS A 674 52.77 2.98 23.08
CA LYS A 674 53.99 3.80 23.24
C LYS A 674 53.89 4.79 24.39
N LEU A 675 52.70 5.35 24.64
CA LEU A 675 52.43 6.21 25.78
C LEU A 675 52.50 5.41 27.09
N SER A 676 51.86 4.23 27.13
CA SER A 676 51.90 3.33 28.28
C SER A 676 53.33 2.83 28.61
N ASP A 677 54.16 2.61 27.59
CA ASP A 677 55.56 2.21 27.75
C ASP A 677 56.49 3.38 28.14
N GLY A 678 55.97 4.62 28.23
CA GLY A 678 56.75 5.82 28.51
C GLY A 678 57.70 6.25 27.38
N LYS A 679 57.49 5.75 26.15
CA LYS A 679 58.37 6.00 24.98
C LYS A 679 58.09 7.34 24.28
N ILE A 680 56.96 7.97 24.55
CA ILE A 680 56.55 9.28 24.02
C ILE A 680 55.93 10.14 25.13
N SER A 681 56.08 11.47 25.03
CA SER A 681 55.42 12.40 25.95
C SER A 681 53.92 12.56 25.62
N ILE A 682 53.13 13.05 26.58
CA ILE A 682 51.70 13.34 26.37
C ILE A 682 51.48 14.35 25.24
N GLU A 683 52.37 15.34 25.11
CA GLU A 683 52.32 16.33 24.02
C GLU A 683 52.61 15.68 22.66
N GLN A 684 53.59 14.78 22.59
CA GLN A 684 53.89 14.01 21.38
C GLN A 684 52.76 13.06 20.99
N TYR A 685 52.10 12.43 21.98
CA TYR A 685 50.93 11.58 21.77
C TYR A 685 49.77 12.37 21.16
N ARG A 686 49.43 13.53 21.74
CA ARG A 686 48.33 14.38 21.24
C ARG A 686 48.57 14.83 19.79
N ALA A 687 49.76 15.34 19.49
CA ALA A 687 50.11 15.79 18.14
C ALA A 687 50.08 14.66 17.10
N GLN A 688 50.54 13.46 17.46
CA GLN A 688 50.53 12.31 16.54
C GLN A 688 49.12 11.73 16.34
N LYS A 689 48.30 11.70 17.40
CA LYS A 689 46.90 11.27 17.32
C LYS A 689 46.07 12.22 16.46
N GLU A 690 46.22 13.53 16.66
CA GLU A 690 45.57 14.57 15.85
C GLU A 690 45.95 14.43 14.37
N SER A 691 47.24 14.21 14.07
CA SER A 691 47.70 13.97 12.69
C SER A 691 47.10 12.70 12.05
N ILE A 692 46.83 11.66 12.83
CA ILE A 692 46.17 10.43 12.33
C ILE A 692 44.69 10.67 12.06
N GLU A 693 44.01 11.41 12.94
CA GLU A 693 42.60 11.78 12.78
C GLU A 693 42.39 12.71 11.57
N GLU A 694 43.29 13.67 11.33
CA GLU A 694 43.28 14.52 10.12
C GLU A 694 43.46 13.70 8.84
N LYS A 695 44.39 12.74 8.83
CA LYS A 695 44.59 11.82 7.69
C LYS A 695 43.39 10.92 7.47
N LYS A 696 42.76 10.41 8.54
CA LYS A 696 41.51 9.63 8.45
C LYS A 696 40.43 10.46 7.76
N LYS A 697 40.20 11.69 8.22
CA LYS A 697 39.20 12.60 7.65
C LYS A 697 39.47 12.93 6.18
N ALA A 698 40.72 13.17 5.80
CA ALA A 698 41.10 13.42 4.41
C ALA A 698 40.84 12.20 3.50
N VAL A 699 41.07 10.98 3.99
CA VAL A 699 40.79 9.74 3.25
C VAL A 699 39.27 9.51 3.13
N GLU A 700 38.49 9.79 4.18
CA GLU A 700 37.02 9.69 4.14
C GLU A 700 36.40 10.68 3.13
N GLU A 701 36.91 11.91 3.04
CA GLU A 701 36.47 12.89 2.05
C GLU A 701 36.80 12.43 0.62
N LEU A 702 37.98 11.84 0.40
CA LEU A 702 38.35 11.24 -0.88
C LEU A 702 37.47 10.04 -1.23
N GLN A 703 37.09 9.19 -0.26
CA GLN A 703 36.15 8.08 -0.48
C GLN A 703 34.75 8.58 -0.85
N LYS A 704 34.23 9.59 -0.15
CA LYS A 704 32.93 10.20 -0.51
C LYS A 704 32.95 10.78 -1.91
N ARG A 705 34.07 11.41 -2.31
CA ARG A 705 34.25 11.93 -3.67
C ARG A 705 34.38 10.82 -4.71
N GLU A 706 35.11 9.75 -4.39
CA GLU A 706 35.24 8.56 -5.24
C GLU A 706 33.88 7.92 -5.50
N SER A 707 33.07 7.70 -4.46
CA SER A 707 31.72 7.14 -4.60
C SER A 707 30.83 7.97 -5.52
N ARG A 708 30.86 9.30 -5.41
CA ARG A 708 30.11 10.20 -6.30
C ARG A 708 30.57 10.06 -7.77
N GLU A 709 31.88 10.10 -8.00
CA GLU A 709 32.45 9.99 -9.35
C GLU A 709 32.25 8.60 -9.98
N VAL A 710 32.16 7.53 -9.17
CA VAL A 710 31.83 6.17 -9.60
C VAL A 710 30.36 6.07 -10.03
N VAL A 711 29.44 6.61 -9.22
CA VAL A 711 28.01 6.65 -9.56
C VAL A 711 27.79 7.40 -10.87
N GLU A 712 28.37 8.58 -11.03
CA GLU A 712 28.29 9.35 -12.27
C GLU A 712 28.91 8.60 -13.48
N ALA A 713 29.97 7.81 -13.26
CA ALA A 713 30.56 6.98 -14.31
C ALA A 713 29.65 5.80 -14.71
N ASP A 714 28.94 5.20 -13.76
CA ASP A 714 27.99 4.12 -14.04
C ASP A 714 26.72 4.62 -14.74
N GLU A 715 26.25 5.82 -14.41
CA GLU A 715 25.18 6.52 -15.14
C GLU A 715 25.56 6.78 -16.61
N LEU A 716 26.76 7.34 -16.84
CA LEU A 716 27.27 7.57 -18.20
C LEU A 716 27.44 6.26 -18.97
N LYS A 717 27.86 5.18 -18.30
CA LYS A 717 27.97 3.84 -18.91
C LYS A 717 26.60 3.27 -19.29
N ALA A 718 25.58 3.46 -18.44
CA ALA A 718 24.21 3.08 -18.76
C ALA A 718 23.67 3.89 -19.95
N ARG A 719 23.96 5.20 -20.00
CA ARG A 719 23.57 6.08 -21.11
C ARG A 719 24.23 5.69 -22.44
N VAL A 720 25.51 5.31 -22.42
CA VAL A 720 26.20 4.74 -23.60
C VAL A 720 25.44 3.52 -24.12
N LYS A 721 25.11 2.55 -23.26
CA LYS A 721 24.37 1.34 -23.63
C LYS A 721 22.97 1.64 -24.19
N ALA A 722 22.30 2.66 -23.66
CA ALA A 722 21.00 3.11 -24.14
C ALA A 722 21.09 3.71 -25.55
N LEU A 723 22.04 4.61 -25.79
CA LEU A 723 22.27 5.23 -27.10
C LEU A 723 22.69 4.19 -28.16
N GLU A 724 23.51 3.20 -27.81
CA GLU A 724 23.83 2.06 -28.68
C GLU A 724 22.58 1.25 -29.05
N SER A 725 21.67 1.05 -28.09
CA SER A 725 20.41 0.32 -28.30
C SER A 725 19.43 1.13 -29.15
N GLU A 726 19.40 2.46 -29.00
CA GLU A 726 18.61 3.38 -29.81
C GLU A 726 19.05 3.36 -31.27
N ILE A 727 20.36 3.43 -31.54
CA ILE A 727 20.90 3.27 -32.91
C ILE A 727 20.50 1.91 -33.51
N LYS A 728 20.51 0.84 -32.70
CA LYS A 728 20.09 -0.50 -33.13
C LYS A 728 18.60 -0.56 -33.46
N LEU A 729 17.77 0.14 -32.69
CA LEU A 729 16.32 0.23 -32.93
C LEU A 729 16.01 1.05 -34.18
N LEU A 730 16.61 2.24 -34.33
CA LEU A 730 16.49 3.07 -35.54
C LEU A 730 16.85 2.27 -36.80
N ARG A 731 17.91 1.45 -36.74
CA ARG A 731 18.30 0.57 -37.85
C ARG A 731 17.24 -0.49 -38.17
N LYS A 732 16.60 -1.05 -37.14
CA LYS A 732 15.54 -2.06 -37.26
C LYS A 732 14.26 -1.45 -37.85
N ASP A 733 13.90 -0.25 -37.42
CA ASP A 733 12.71 0.46 -37.87
C ASP A 733 12.85 0.96 -39.31
N TYR A 734 14.05 1.41 -39.71
CA TYR A 734 14.38 1.68 -41.10
C TYR A 734 14.25 0.42 -41.97
N GLY A 735 14.77 -0.71 -41.50
CA GLY A 735 14.64 -2.00 -42.19
C GLY A 735 13.19 -2.49 -42.33
N ARG A 736 12.27 -1.99 -41.49
CA ARG A 736 10.83 -2.28 -41.53
C ARG A 736 10.02 -1.26 -42.32
N GLY A 737 10.64 -0.19 -42.82
CA GLY A 737 9.96 0.89 -43.54
C GLY A 737 9.11 1.81 -42.65
N LEU A 738 9.35 1.83 -41.34
CA LEU A 738 8.61 2.65 -40.36
C LEU A 738 9.13 4.09 -40.27
N ILE A 739 10.31 4.37 -40.83
CA ILE A 739 10.95 5.69 -40.86
C ILE A 739 11.50 5.98 -42.25
N LEU A 740 11.37 7.23 -42.69
CA LEU A 740 11.86 7.68 -44.00
C LEU A 740 13.38 7.85 -43.97
N THR A 741 14.04 7.67 -45.12
CA THR A 741 15.51 7.75 -45.22
C THR A 741 16.11 9.07 -44.67
N PRO A 742 15.54 10.26 -44.95
CA PRO A 742 16.08 11.51 -44.39
C PRO A 742 16.03 11.54 -42.86
N ASP A 743 14.90 11.12 -42.28
CA ASP A 743 14.67 11.12 -40.83
C ASP A 743 15.56 10.08 -40.12
N TYR A 744 15.77 8.92 -40.74
CA TYR A 744 16.69 7.90 -40.25
C TYR A 744 18.14 8.39 -40.22
N VAL A 745 18.59 9.06 -41.29
CA VAL A 745 19.97 9.57 -41.38
C VAL A 745 20.20 10.65 -40.32
N ASP A 746 19.27 11.59 -40.16
CA ASP A 746 19.38 12.68 -39.19
C ASP A 746 19.33 12.18 -37.75
N SER A 747 18.42 11.24 -37.45
CA SER A 747 18.27 10.64 -36.12
C SER A 747 19.52 9.83 -35.74
N VAL A 748 20.04 8.99 -36.65
CA VAL A 748 21.25 8.19 -36.38
C VAL A 748 22.47 9.08 -36.19
N GLU A 749 22.62 10.14 -36.98
CA GLU A 749 23.74 11.07 -36.85
C GLU A 749 23.67 11.83 -35.51
N THR A 750 22.49 12.30 -35.13
CA THR A 750 22.26 12.97 -33.84
C THR A 750 22.55 12.04 -32.66
N THR A 751 22.03 10.81 -32.67
CA THR A 751 22.25 9.83 -31.60
C THR A 751 23.73 9.42 -31.53
N ARG A 752 24.45 9.36 -32.66
CA ARG A 752 25.91 9.11 -32.68
C ARG A 752 26.72 10.24 -32.05
N GLN A 753 26.38 11.49 -32.35
CA GLN A 753 27.04 12.64 -31.72
C GLN A 753 26.84 12.66 -30.21
N GLN A 754 25.64 12.31 -29.75
CA GLN A 754 25.35 12.14 -28.32
C GLN A 754 26.15 10.98 -27.71
N LEU A 755 26.25 9.85 -28.41
CA LEU A 755 27.05 8.70 -27.97
C LEU A 755 28.52 9.08 -27.79
N GLU A 756 29.14 9.70 -28.80
CA GLU A 756 30.54 10.14 -28.74
C GLU A 756 30.79 11.12 -27.59
N LYS A 757 29.89 12.10 -27.39
CA LYS A 757 29.97 13.04 -26.27
C LYS A 757 29.92 12.32 -24.93
N THR A 758 29.01 11.36 -24.78
CA THR A 758 28.79 10.59 -23.54
C THR A 758 29.98 9.67 -23.24
N GLU A 759 30.54 9.01 -24.27
CA GLU A 759 31.75 8.18 -24.14
C GLU A 759 32.97 9.00 -23.71
N ASN A 760 33.11 10.22 -24.24
CA ASN A 760 34.19 11.13 -23.83
C ASN A 760 34.03 11.58 -22.37
N GLN A 761 32.80 11.85 -21.91
CA GLN A 761 32.52 12.16 -20.51
C GLN A 761 32.82 10.95 -19.61
N LEU A 762 32.42 9.74 -20.01
CA LEU A 762 32.69 8.51 -19.28
C LEU A 762 34.20 8.27 -19.13
N LYS A 763 34.96 8.49 -20.20
CA LYS A 763 36.42 8.37 -20.19
C LYS A 763 37.07 9.40 -19.25
N ALA A 764 36.57 10.63 -19.22
CA ALA A 764 37.04 11.66 -18.31
C ALA A 764 36.75 11.27 -16.84
N LYS A 765 35.54 10.78 -16.55
CA LYS A 765 35.14 10.35 -15.21
C LYS A 765 35.95 9.16 -14.70
N LYS A 766 36.16 8.12 -15.52
CA LYS A 766 37.05 7.01 -15.19
C LYS A 766 38.47 7.48 -14.84
N LYS A 767 38.99 8.47 -15.57
CA LYS A 767 40.32 9.05 -15.29
C LYS A 767 40.34 9.81 -13.95
N THR A 768 39.25 10.48 -13.58
CA THR A 768 39.08 11.13 -12.28
C THR A 768 39.04 10.11 -11.14
N VAL A 769 38.27 9.03 -11.28
CA VAL A 769 38.20 7.93 -10.29
C VAL A 769 39.59 7.33 -10.06
N THR A 770 40.32 6.97 -11.12
CA THR A 770 41.70 6.45 -11.00
C THR A 770 42.66 7.44 -10.34
N LYS A 771 42.46 8.75 -10.54
CA LYS A 771 43.27 9.78 -9.87
C LYS A 771 42.95 9.85 -8.37
N ILE A 772 41.68 9.71 -7.98
CA ILE A 772 41.26 9.69 -6.57
C ILE A 772 41.79 8.41 -5.89
N GLU A 773 41.67 7.26 -6.52
CA GLU A 773 42.24 6.00 -6.05
C GLU A 773 43.75 6.09 -5.80
N LYS A 774 44.49 6.77 -6.70
CA LYS A 774 45.93 6.99 -6.56
C LYS A 774 46.28 7.97 -5.43
N ASN A 775 45.43 8.94 -5.14
CA ASN A 775 45.64 9.88 -4.03
C ASN A 775 45.26 9.27 -2.67
N LYS A 776 44.36 8.28 -2.68
CA LYS A 776 43.92 7.53 -1.50
C LYS A 776 44.97 6.54 -1.00
N LYS A 777 45.69 5.89 -1.94
CA LYS A 777 46.84 5.01 -1.69
C LYS A 777 48.07 5.83 -1.32
#